data_AF-A0A6L5X6S0-F1
#
_entry.id   AF-A0A6L5X6S0-F1
#
_cell.length_a   1.000
_cell.length_b   1.000
_cell.length_c   1.000
_cell.angle_alpha   90.00
_cell.angle_beta   90.00
_cell.angle_gamma   90.00
#
_symmetry.space_group_name_H-M   'P 1'
#
loop_
_entity.id
_entity.type
_entity.pdbx_description
1 polymer ?
#
loop_
_entity_poly.entity_id
_entity_poly.type
_entity_poly.pdbx_seq_one_letter_code
_entity_poly.pdbx_strand_id
1 'polypeptide(L)'
;MREPALVILAAGMGSRFGGLKQITPVDEEGHKIIDFSLYDARRAGFTKIVFVIKHQIEEDFKNGVGRNAEKYFDVKYVFQELDRLPEGFSVPEGRTKPWGTAHAIACAAEAIDGPFAVINADDFYGSSSFQKIYDFLKEERGESEHAMVGYRIANTVTDNGSVSRGICTEENGYLSHIVERTKIFRKGEDAEYTEDNGKTFHFLPGQTLVSMNLWGFQHGILKSFQHDFASFLMENLDKNPLKCEYALPAIPDRLIREKKATVRVIPTEEKWFGVTYAADLDSVKQAVIRKKQAGIYPEHLWMKPAAAYHFPLDGAPVSIGLYGEGHINTTYLVTTTSGKRYILQKIKDTVFDVPPLMENIERVIRLAQKNAKKQADETGKMQIGSLNLIDDLDGCSYYRDETGYYRVYDYVEGTICLQAPESNDDFYQSAAAFGAFQKLMQNFPVEELHESIPDFHNTVNRYRIFRETVSRDPLGRAAGVSEEIRFALDREKGAGELCRLRQNGTLPLRVTHNDTKLNNVLLDEKTRKARCVIDLDTVMPGLAAYDFGDAIRFGAATAAEDERNLSRMTLDLERFRIFTRGYLEYGPDFSEKEIETFPLGAIIMTLECGVRFLTDYLDGDRYFAIRRDGQNLDRARTQFKLVSEMEKHLDEMRRIVREEEDRRNSQKR
;
A
#
# COMPACT_ATOMS: atom_id res chain seq x y z
N MET A 1 0.84 22.43 3.17
CA MET A 1 0.07 22.80 1.95
C MET A 1 -0.91 21.67 1.67
N ARG A 2 -2.13 21.96 1.23
CA ARG A 2 -3.11 20.91 0.88
C ARG A 2 -2.74 20.31 -0.48
N GLU A 3 -2.92 19.01 -0.63
CA GLU A 3 -2.58 18.29 -1.87
C GLU A 3 -3.42 18.76 -3.06
N PRO A 4 -2.84 18.88 -4.28
CA PRO A 4 -3.61 19.21 -5.47
C PRO A 4 -4.68 18.17 -5.82
N ALA A 5 -5.90 18.62 -6.10
CA ALA A 5 -6.97 17.76 -6.63
C ALA A 5 -7.07 17.83 -8.16
N LEU A 6 -7.54 16.77 -8.81
CA LEU A 6 -7.89 16.80 -10.24
C LEU A 6 -9.41 16.78 -10.40
N VAL A 7 -9.96 17.87 -10.94
CA VAL A 7 -11.37 18.01 -11.28
C VAL A 7 -11.59 17.57 -12.72
N ILE A 8 -12.44 16.56 -12.92
CA ILE A 8 -12.70 15.99 -14.23
C ILE A 8 -14.14 16.32 -14.63
N LEU A 9 -14.28 17.11 -15.69
CA LEU A 9 -15.56 17.55 -16.24
C LEU A 9 -16.17 16.43 -17.10
N ALA A 10 -17.07 15.65 -16.49
CA ALA A 10 -17.70 14.47 -17.09
C ALA A 10 -19.22 14.65 -17.35
N ALA A 11 -19.81 15.81 -17.02
CA ALA A 11 -21.25 16.08 -17.17
C ALA A 11 -21.73 16.24 -18.64
N GLY A 12 -20.82 16.23 -19.62
CA GLY A 12 -21.16 16.36 -21.04
C GLY A 12 -21.80 15.10 -21.63
N MET A 13 -23.02 15.22 -22.18
CA MET A 13 -23.66 14.15 -22.94
C MET A 13 -23.25 14.24 -24.42
N GLY A 14 -22.62 13.20 -24.95
CA GLY A 14 -22.25 13.10 -26.35
C GLY A 14 -23.46 12.93 -27.28
N SER A 15 -24.17 14.02 -27.58
CA SER A 15 -25.38 14.00 -28.44
C SER A 15 -25.15 13.49 -29.87
N ARG A 16 -23.90 13.45 -30.35
CA ARG A 16 -23.53 12.98 -31.71
C ARG A 16 -23.15 11.51 -31.79
N PHE A 17 -23.07 10.78 -30.66
CA PHE A 17 -22.46 9.44 -30.59
C PHE A 17 -23.46 8.32 -30.19
N GLY A 18 -24.73 8.64 -29.90
CA GLY A 18 -25.73 7.63 -29.55
C GLY A 18 -25.46 6.85 -28.25
N GLY A 19 -24.57 7.36 -27.38
CA GLY A 19 -24.18 6.76 -26.10
C GLY A 19 -23.17 7.61 -25.32
N LEU A 20 -22.72 7.12 -24.14
CA LEU A 20 -21.70 7.78 -23.31
C LEU A 20 -20.31 7.65 -23.97
N LYS A 21 -19.83 8.74 -24.57
CA LYS A 21 -18.52 8.82 -25.23
C LYS A 21 -17.34 8.41 -24.33
N GLN A 22 -17.43 8.76 -23.04
CA GLN A 22 -16.38 8.57 -22.03
C GLN A 22 -16.11 7.10 -21.66
N ILE A 23 -17.03 6.18 -21.97
CA ILE A 23 -16.92 4.75 -21.61
C ILE A 23 -16.48 3.85 -22.77
N THR A 24 -16.14 4.43 -23.94
CA THR A 24 -15.71 3.66 -25.11
C THR A 24 -14.25 3.21 -24.96
N PRO A 25 -13.94 1.90 -25.07
CA PRO A 25 -12.57 1.41 -25.05
C PRO A 25 -11.73 1.89 -26.23
N VAL A 26 -10.45 2.18 -25.97
CA VAL A 26 -9.45 2.64 -26.93
C VAL A 26 -8.25 1.69 -27.07
N ASP A 27 -8.27 0.54 -26.39
CA ASP A 27 -7.32 -0.55 -26.57
C ASP A 27 -7.98 -1.93 -26.34
N GLU A 28 -7.19 -2.99 -26.47
CA GLU A 28 -7.66 -4.39 -26.38
C GLU A 28 -7.96 -4.81 -24.93
N GLU A 29 -7.34 -4.14 -23.96
CA GLU A 29 -7.51 -4.38 -22.53
C GLU A 29 -8.75 -3.68 -21.94
N GLY A 30 -9.46 -2.90 -22.76
CA GLY A 30 -10.73 -2.27 -22.38
C GLY A 30 -10.59 -0.88 -21.75
N HIS A 31 -9.39 -0.30 -21.75
CA HIS A 31 -9.14 1.03 -21.19
C HIS A 31 -9.80 2.11 -22.03
N LYS A 32 -10.32 3.13 -21.36
CA LYS A 32 -10.93 4.34 -21.93
C LYS A 32 -9.91 5.48 -21.92
N ILE A 33 -10.17 6.55 -22.67
CA ILE A 33 -9.31 7.75 -22.65
C ILE A 33 -9.13 8.29 -21.23
N ILE A 34 -10.20 8.29 -20.42
CA ILE A 34 -10.15 8.75 -19.04
C ILE A 34 -9.25 7.88 -18.15
N ASP A 35 -9.11 6.58 -18.45
CA ASP A 35 -8.22 5.69 -17.68
C ASP A 35 -6.75 6.09 -17.86
N PHE A 36 -6.35 6.54 -19.06
CA PHE A 36 -5.01 7.10 -19.30
C PHE A 36 -4.82 8.44 -18.60
N SER A 37 -5.85 9.29 -18.56
CA SER A 37 -5.79 10.56 -17.82
C SER A 37 -5.63 10.32 -16.33
N LEU A 38 -6.38 9.37 -15.75
CA LEU A 38 -6.22 8.96 -14.36
C LEU A 38 -4.81 8.38 -14.13
N TYR A 39 -4.34 7.47 -14.99
CA TYR A 39 -3.01 6.91 -14.87
C TYR A 39 -1.90 7.97 -14.88
N ASP A 40 -1.96 8.92 -15.81
CA ASP A 40 -1.00 10.02 -15.89
C ASP A 40 -1.13 11.00 -14.70
N ALA A 41 -2.34 11.23 -14.21
CA ALA A 41 -2.56 12.01 -13.00
C ALA A 41 -1.92 11.34 -11.76
N ARG A 42 -2.09 10.02 -11.60
CA ARG A 42 -1.44 9.28 -10.49
C ARG A 42 0.08 9.37 -10.59
N ARG A 43 0.63 9.20 -11.79
CA ARG A 43 2.08 9.31 -12.03
C ARG A 43 2.62 10.70 -11.72
N ALA A 44 1.87 11.74 -12.05
CA ALA A 44 2.25 13.11 -11.73
C ALA A 44 2.24 13.37 -10.21
N GLY A 45 1.32 12.72 -9.50
CA GLY A 45 1.24 12.75 -8.03
C GLY A 45 -0.16 13.03 -7.49
N PHE A 46 -1.17 13.20 -8.34
CA PHE A 46 -2.56 13.36 -7.88
C PHE A 46 -3.03 12.10 -7.14
N THR A 47 -3.66 12.32 -6.00
CA THR A 47 -4.28 11.30 -5.12
C THR A 47 -5.80 11.51 -5.01
N LYS A 48 -6.27 12.74 -5.22
CA LYS A 48 -7.68 13.14 -5.11
C LYS A 48 -8.29 13.46 -6.48
N ILE A 49 -9.47 12.91 -6.75
CA ILE A 49 -10.24 13.14 -7.97
C ILE A 49 -11.63 13.67 -7.60
N VAL A 50 -12.07 14.72 -8.31
CA VAL A 50 -13.44 15.21 -8.24
C VAL A 50 -14.09 15.05 -9.61
N PHE A 51 -14.99 14.07 -9.75
CA PHE A 51 -15.78 13.91 -10.95
C PHE A 51 -17.01 14.81 -10.91
N VAL A 52 -17.14 15.69 -11.90
CA VAL A 52 -18.37 16.48 -12.08
C VAL A 52 -19.23 15.81 -13.14
N ILE A 53 -20.32 15.16 -12.72
CA ILE A 53 -21.23 14.36 -13.55
C ILE A 53 -22.67 14.90 -13.47
N LYS A 54 -23.64 14.16 -14.03
CA LYS A 54 -25.08 14.39 -13.85
C LYS A 54 -25.71 13.18 -13.18
N HIS A 55 -26.81 13.37 -12.44
CA HIS A 55 -27.52 12.24 -11.83
C HIS A 55 -28.00 11.21 -12.87
N GLN A 56 -28.39 11.68 -14.07
CA GLN A 56 -28.86 10.82 -15.16
C GLN A 56 -27.84 9.77 -15.61
N ILE A 57 -26.53 10.00 -15.40
CA ILE A 57 -25.45 9.11 -15.85
C ILE A 57 -24.67 8.51 -14.69
N GLU A 58 -25.14 8.70 -13.45
CA GLU A 58 -24.37 8.39 -12.25
C GLU A 58 -23.99 6.92 -12.16
N GLU A 59 -24.97 6.02 -12.27
CA GLU A 59 -24.72 4.59 -12.19
C GLU A 59 -23.82 4.10 -13.32
N ASP A 60 -24.13 4.48 -14.58
CA ASP A 60 -23.32 4.09 -15.73
C ASP A 60 -21.88 4.60 -15.62
N PHE A 61 -21.67 5.82 -15.12
CA PHE A 61 -20.35 6.40 -14.92
C PHE A 61 -19.60 5.72 -13.78
N LYS A 62 -20.26 5.49 -12.63
CA LYS A 62 -19.67 4.75 -11.51
C LYS A 62 -19.28 3.34 -11.92
N ASN A 63 -20.13 2.65 -12.68
CA ASN A 63 -19.86 1.31 -13.20
C ASN A 63 -18.72 1.30 -14.22
N GLY A 64 -18.70 2.27 -15.14
CA GLY A 64 -17.76 2.29 -16.26
C GLY A 64 -16.38 2.86 -15.94
N VAL A 65 -16.29 3.76 -14.95
CA VAL A 65 -15.07 4.51 -14.62
C VAL A 65 -14.87 4.59 -13.10
N GLY A 66 -15.89 5.04 -12.38
CA GLY A 66 -15.79 5.42 -10.97
C GLY A 66 -15.24 4.35 -10.05
N ARG A 67 -15.83 3.15 -10.05
CA ARG A 67 -15.40 2.01 -9.21
C ARG A 67 -13.99 1.54 -9.49
N ASN A 68 -13.47 1.77 -10.71
CA ASN A 68 -12.07 1.47 -11.00
C ASN A 68 -11.16 2.57 -10.46
N ALA A 69 -11.55 3.85 -10.61
CA ALA A 69 -10.81 4.99 -10.08
C ALA A 69 -10.73 4.97 -8.54
N GLU A 70 -11.81 4.60 -7.86
CA GLU A 70 -11.88 4.50 -6.38
C GLU A 70 -10.84 3.56 -5.77
N LYS A 71 -10.29 2.63 -6.55
CA LYS A 71 -9.23 1.71 -6.12
C LYS A 71 -7.84 2.32 -6.08
N TYR A 72 -7.68 3.53 -6.63
CA TYR A 72 -6.37 4.16 -6.81
C TYR A 72 -6.35 5.63 -6.35
N PHE A 73 -7.52 6.20 -6.05
CA PHE A 73 -7.72 7.61 -5.71
C PHE A 73 -8.79 7.78 -4.62
N ASP A 74 -8.70 8.87 -3.86
CA ASP A 74 -9.82 9.45 -3.12
C ASP A 74 -10.75 10.15 -4.12
N VAL A 75 -11.93 9.55 -4.38
CA VAL A 75 -12.87 10.00 -5.41
C VAL A 75 -14.09 10.65 -4.78
N LYS A 76 -14.41 11.87 -5.23
CA LYS A 76 -15.68 12.56 -4.95
C LYS A 76 -16.50 12.74 -6.21
N TYR A 77 -17.81 12.53 -6.09
CA TYR A 77 -18.77 12.82 -7.16
C TYR A 77 -19.54 14.09 -6.84
N VAL A 78 -19.59 14.98 -7.81
CA VAL A 78 -20.32 16.25 -7.77
C VAL A 78 -21.29 16.27 -8.94
N PHE A 79 -22.47 16.84 -8.72
CA PHE A 79 -23.54 16.85 -9.72
C PHE A 79 -23.76 18.25 -10.28
N GLN A 80 -23.65 18.37 -11.61
CA GLN A 80 -24.00 19.57 -12.36
C GLN A 80 -25.46 19.50 -12.83
N GLU A 81 -26.35 20.05 -12.03
CA GLU A 81 -27.79 20.10 -12.34
C GLU A 81 -28.23 21.50 -12.77
N LEU A 82 -29.34 21.58 -13.52
CA LEU A 82 -29.81 22.87 -14.06
C LEU A 82 -30.36 23.81 -12.98
N ASP A 83 -30.85 23.24 -11.87
CA ASP A 83 -31.47 23.94 -10.75
C ASP A 83 -30.47 24.40 -9.68
N ARG A 84 -29.17 24.08 -9.85
CA ARG A 84 -28.07 24.60 -9.03
C ARG A 84 -27.78 26.07 -9.38
N LEU A 85 -28.74 26.95 -9.11
CA LEU A 85 -28.69 28.36 -9.44
C LEU A 85 -28.44 29.23 -8.20
N PRO A 86 -27.86 30.43 -8.37
CA PRO A 86 -27.84 31.44 -7.31
C PRO A 86 -29.26 31.83 -6.88
N GLU A 87 -29.38 32.31 -5.64
CA GLU A 87 -30.66 32.79 -5.10
C GLU A 87 -31.29 33.85 -6.03
N GLY A 88 -32.59 33.74 -6.28
CA GLY A 88 -33.34 34.65 -7.15
C GLY A 88 -33.44 34.22 -8.62
N PHE A 89 -32.80 33.12 -9.03
CA PHE A 89 -32.92 32.56 -10.38
C PHE A 89 -33.71 31.25 -10.40
N SER A 90 -34.42 31.01 -11.51
CA SER A 90 -35.10 29.75 -11.80
C SER A 90 -34.71 29.23 -13.17
N VAL A 91 -34.75 27.91 -13.35
CA VAL A 91 -34.47 27.28 -14.65
C VAL A 91 -35.50 27.75 -15.68
N PRO A 92 -35.09 28.32 -16.83
CA PRO A 92 -36.02 28.68 -17.89
C PRO A 92 -36.77 27.46 -18.42
N GLU A 93 -38.05 27.64 -18.72
CA GLU A 93 -38.88 26.58 -19.31
C GLU A 93 -38.25 26.06 -20.62
N GLY A 94 -38.15 24.74 -20.77
CA GLY A 94 -37.60 24.08 -21.96
C GLY A 94 -36.06 24.04 -22.04
N ARG A 95 -35.33 24.58 -21.06
CA ARG A 95 -33.87 24.47 -21.05
C ARG A 95 -33.43 23.03 -20.74
N THR A 96 -32.65 22.45 -21.64
CA THR A 96 -32.01 21.12 -21.46
C THR A 96 -30.48 21.19 -21.53
N LYS A 97 -29.93 22.29 -22.04
CA LYS A 97 -28.49 22.50 -22.18
C LYS A 97 -27.88 22.89 -20.82
N PRO A 98 -26.78 22.23 -20.39
CA PRO A 98 -26.06 22.62 -19.18
C PRO A 98 -25.64 24.10 -19.20
N TRP A 99 -25.43 24.68 -18.02
CA TRP A 99 -25.02 26.08 -17.89
C TRP A 99 -23.58 26.33 -18.35
N GLY A 100 -22.73 25.31 -18.46
CA GLY A 100 -21.37 25.43 -19.02
C GLY A 100 -20.27 24.91 -18.09
N THR A 101 -19.02 24.94 -18.53
CA THR A 101 -17.89 24.36 -17.78
C THR A 101 -17.51 25.15 -16.54
N ALA A 102 -17.68 26.48 -16.53
CA ALA A 102 -17.47 27.29 -15.32
C ALA A 102 -18.52 26.97 -14.25
N HIS A 103 -19.77 26.68 -14.66
CA HIS A 103 -20.82 26.23 -13.74
C HIS A 103 -20.49 24.86 -13.13
N ALA A 104 -19.94 23.93 -13.93
CA ALA A 104 -19.50 22.63 -13.44
C ALA A 104 -18.43 22.76 -12.33
N ILE A 105 -17.46 23.66 -12.50
CA ILE A 105 -16.45 23.96 -11.48
C ILE A 105 -17.09 24.61 -10.25
N ALA A 106 -18.03 25.54 -10.43
CA ALA A 106 -18.74 26.17 -9.32
C ALA A 106 -19.50 25.15 -8.45
N CYS A 107 -20.12 24.13 -9.07
CA CYS A 107 -20.74 23.01 -8.34
C CYS A 107 -19.72 22.19 -7.53
N ALA A 108 -18.47 22.10 -7.99
CA ALA A 108 -17.42 21.32 -7.35
C ALA A 108 -16.71 22.03 -6.20
N ALA A 109 -17.01 23.31 -5.97
CA ALA A 109 -16.27 24.15 -5.03
C ALA A 109 -16.20 23.57 -3.60
N GLU A 110 -17.28 22.95 -3.11
CA GLU A 110 -17.32 22.36 -1.77
C GLU A 110 -16.50 21.06 -1.65
N ALA A 111 -16.24 20.37 -2.76
CA ALA A 111 -15.48 19.13 -2.78
C ALA A 111 -13.96 19.36 -2.85
N ILE A 112 -13.53 20.57 -3.21
CA ILE A 112 -12.13 20.95 -3.45
C ILE A 112 -11.61 21.74 -2.25
N ASP A 113 -10.59 21.21 -1.57
CA ASP A 113 -10.02 21.79 -0.35
C ASP A 113 -8.70 22.53 -0.58
N GLY A 114 -8.03 22.35 -1.71
CA GLY A 114 -6.72 22.95 -2.02
C GLY A 114 -6.59 23.44 -3.47
N PRO A 115 -5.34 23.65 -3.96
CA PRO A 115 -5.08 23.88 -5.37
C PRO A 115 -5.66 22.73 -6.21
N PHE A 116 -6.01 22.99 -7.46
CA PHE A 116 -6.63 21.96 -8.30
C PHE A 116 -6.35 22.16 -9.78
N ALA A 117 -6.28 21.04 -10.50
CA ALA A 117 -6.31 21.02 -11.95
C ALA A 117 -7.73 20.74 -12.45
N VAL A 118 -8.07 21.23 -13.63
CA VAL A 118 -9.32 20.92 -14.34
C VAL A 118 -8.99 20.30 -15.68
N ILE A 119 -9.72 19.24 -16.06
CA ILE A 119 -9.66 18.62 -17.39
C ILE A 119 -11.05 18.21 -17.89
N ASN A 120 -11.17 17.99 -19.20
CA ASN A 120 -12.30 17.27 -19.78
C ASN A 120 -12.11 15.75 -19.58
N ALA A 121 -13.22 15.00 -19.51
CA ALA A 121 -13.18 13.54 -19.31
C ALA A 121 -12.83 12.72 -20.56
N ASP A 122 -12.96 13.29 -21.75
CA ASP A 122 -12.91 12.59 -23.04
C ASP A 122 -11.70 12.99 -23.91
N ASP A 123 -10.73 13.65 -23.30
CA ASP A 123 -9.53 14.20 -23.94
C ASP A 123 -8.27 13.52 -23.43
N PHE A 124 -7.36 13.20 -24.35
CA PHE A 124 -6.05 12.68 -24.05
C PHE A 124 -5.04 13.84 -24.00
N TYR A 125 -4.56 14.16 -22.80
CA TYR A 125 -3.67 15.30 -22.55
C TYR A 125 -2.18 14.96 -22.66
N GLY A 126 -1.82 13.69 -22.42
CA GLY A 126 -0.44 13.20 -22.38
C GLY A 126 0.27 13.43 -21.05
N SER A 127 1.15 12.49 -20.70
CA SER A 127 1.78 12.39 -19.38
C SER A 127 2.57 13.63 -18.96
N SER A 128 3.29 14.27 -19.89
CA SER A 128 4.11 15.44 -19.55
C SER A 128 3.26 16.66 -19.19
N SER A 129 2.04 16.76 -19.71
CA SER A 129 1.11 17.84 -19.39
C SER A 129 0.57 17.72 -17.96
N PHE A 130 0.25 16.49 -17.51
CA PHE A 130 -0.12 16.23 -16.11
C PHE A 130 1.04 16.52 -15.15
N GLN A 131 2.27 16.12 -15.49
CA GLN A 131 3.44 16.41 -14.67
C GLN A 131 3.64 17.92 -14.51
N LYS A 132 3.67 18.66 -15.63
CA LYS A 132 3.87 20.11 -15.65
C LYS A 132 2.85 20.88 -14.82
N ILE A 133 1.57 20.51 -14.91
CA ILE A 133 0.52 21.21 -14.14
C ILE A 133 0.59 20.84 -12.66
N TYR A 134 0.91 19.57 -12.34
CA TYR A 134 1.07 19.14 -10.95
C TYR A 134 2.25 19.82 -10.27
N ASP A 135 3.40 19.89 -10.95
CA ASP A 135 4.59 20.60 -10.46
C ASP A 135 4.28 22.07 -10.17
N PHE A 136 3.48 22.73 -11.03
CA PHE A 136 3.02 24.09 -10.78
C PHE A 136 2.15 24.19 -9.51
N LEU A 137 1.24 23.24 -9.29
CA LEU A 137 0.26 23.27 -8.20
C LEU A 137 0.81 22.81 -6.85
N LYS A 138 1.86 21.99 -6.83
CA LYS A 138 2.51 21.50 -5.61
C LYS A 138 3.39 22.57 -4.93
N GLU A 139 3.84 23.58 -5.68
CA GLU A 139 4.63 24.68 -5.15
C GLU A 139 3.78 25.73 -4.44
N GLU A 140 4.34 26.39 -3.42
CA GLU A 140 3.65 27.46 -2.69
C GLU A 140 3.62 28.72 -3.56
N ARG A 141 2.43 29.26 -3.79
CA ARG A 141 2.20 30.41 -4.68
C ARG A 141 1.14 31.34 -4.13
N GLY A 142 1.08 32.57 -4.64
CA GLY A 142 -0.02 33.48 -4.32
C GLY A 142 -1.37 32.97 -4.83
N GLU A 143 -2.45 33.23 -4.09
CA GLU A 143 -3.83 32.82 -4.44
C GLU A 143 -4.32 33.34 -5.80
N SER A 144 -3.66 34.36 -6.35
CA SER A 144 -3.97 34.96 -7.67
C SER A 144 -3.13 34.39 -8.82
N GLU A 145 -2.23 33.44 -8.56
CA GLU A 145 -1.33 32.85 -9.56
C GLU A 145 -1.86 31.51 -10.05
N HIS A 146 -2.28 31.46 -11.30
CA HIS A 146 -2.84 30.28 -11.93
C HIS A 146 -1.99 29.84 -13.12
N ALA A 147 -2.33 28.70 -13.72
CA ALA A 147 -1.67 28.21 -14.91
C ALA A 147 -2.65 27.55 -15.88
N MET A 148 -2.23 27.44 -17.13
CA MET A 148 -2.83 26.54 -18.11
C MET A 148 -1.74 25.84 -18.91
N VAL A 149 -2.04 24.64 -19.39
CA VAL A 149 -1.18 23.99 -20.38
C VAL A 149 -1.58 24.44 -21.78
N GLY A 150 -0.64 25.08 -22.47
CA GLY A 150 -0.81 25.57 -23.84
C GLY A 150 -0.38 24.52 -24.86
N TYR A 151 -1.29 24.08 -25.72
CA TYR A 151 -1.01 23.14 -26.81
C TYR A 151 -0.80 23.90 -28.12
N ARG A 152 0.04 23.38 -29.00
CA ARG A 152 0.17 23.90 -30.37
C ARG A 152 -1.07 23.55 -31.18
N ILE A 153 -1.68 24.51 -31.86
CA ILE A 153 -2.91 24.27 -32.65
C ILE A 153 -2.72 23.13 -33.66
N ALA A 154 -1.54 23.01 -34.28
CA ALA A 154 -1.18 21.93 -35.22
C ALA A 154 -1.38 20.52 -34.63
N ASN A 155 -1.21 20.39 -33.32
CA ASN A 155 -1.33 19.14 -32.56
C ASN A 155 -2.75 18.87 -32.04
N THR A 156 -3.72 19.74 -32.33
CA THR A 156 -5.08 19.67 -31.77
C THR A 156 -6.19 19.65 -32.83
N VAL A 157 -5.89 19.95 -34.10
CA VAL A 157 -6.87 19.98 -35.19
C VAL A 157 -6.98 18.61 -35.89
N THR A 158 -8.16 18.27 -36.42
CA THR A 158 -8.44 17.01 -37.14
C THR A 158 -8.66 17.28 -38.63
N ASP A 159 -8.42 16.27 -39.49
CA ASP A 159 -8.77 16.29 -40.91
C ASP A 159 -10.29 16.11 -41.14
N ASN A 160 -11.03 15.63 -40.13
CA ASN A 160 -12.43 15.22 -40.26
C ASN A 160 -13.46 16.35 -40.12
N GLY A 161 -13.03 17.60 -39.92
CA GLY A 161 -13.91 18.77 -39.86
C GLY A 161 -13.41 19.88 -38.95
N SER A 162 -14.32 20.80 -38.60
CA SER A 162 -13.99 21.92 -37.72
C SER A 162 -13.94 21.54 -36.24
N VAL A 163 -13.07 22.19 -35.47
CA VAL A 163 -12.98 22.08 -34.01
C VAL A 163 -13.16 23.43 -33.32
N SER A 164 -13.46 23.40 -32.01
CA SER A 164 -13.53 24.59 -31.15
C SER A 164 -12.33 24.66 -30.21
N ARG A 165 -11.63 25.80 -30.16
CA ARG A 165 -10.45 26.02 -29.31
C ARG A 165 -10.40 27.46 -28.79
N GLY A 166 -9.92 27.62 -27.56
CA GLY A 166 -9.54 28.91 -27.01
C GLY A 166 -8.15 29.32 -27.50
N ILE A 167 -8.07 30.29 -28.41
CA ILE A 167 -6.80 30.82 -28.93
C ILE A 167 -6.18 31.73 -27.90
N CYS A 168 -4.94 31.45 -27.50
CA CYS A 168 -4.22 32.18 -26.48
C CYS A 168 -3.32 33.26 -27.10
N THR A 169 -3.39 34.46 -26.54
CA THR A 169 -2.33 35.47 -26.68
C THR A 169 -1.48 35.45 -25.42
N GLU A 170 -0.17 35.26 -25.60
CA GLU A 170 0.79 35.09 -24.53
C GLU A 170 1.84 36.21 -24.58
N GLU A 171 2.16 36.77 -23.42
CA GLU A 171 3.17 37.79 -23.21
C GLU A 171 4.04 37.43 -21.99
N ASN A 172 5.35 37.27 -22.19
CA ASN A 172 6.35 36.98 -21.14
C ASN A 172 6.07 35.73 -20.29
N GLY A 173 5.50 34.68 -20.89
CA GLY A 173 5.09 33.44 -20.27
C GLY A 173 3.71 33.46 -19.63
N TYR A 174 2.94 34.55 -19.77
CA TYR A 174 1.63 34.73 -19.17
C TYR A 174 0.55 34.99 -20.21
N LEU A 175 -0.66 34.50 -19.94
CA LEU A 175 -1.83 34.73 -20.78
C LEU A 175 -2.24 36.19 -20.68
N SER A 176 -2.27 36.91 -21.80
CA SER A 176 -2.81 38.27 -21.87
C SER A 176 -4.30 38.27 -22.24
N HIS A 177 -4.71 37.38 -23.16
CA HIS A 177 -6.10 37.21 -23.57
C HIS A 177 -6.36 35.82 -24.14
N ILE A 178 -7.59 35.31 -24.02
CA ILE A 178 -8.05 34.08 -24.68
C ILE A 178 -9.38 34.31 -25.41
N VAL A 179 -9.46 33.82 -26.66
CA VAL A 179 -10.67 33.93 -27.48
C VAL A 179 -11.11 32.57 -27.97
N GLU A 180 -12.33 32.18 -27.60
CA GLU A 180 -12.94 30.93 -28.07
C GLU A 180 -13.34 31.04 -29.55
N ARG A 181 -12.80 30.16 -30.39
CA ARG A 181 -13.17 30.04 -31.81
C ARG A 181 -13.80 28.69 -32.04
N THR A 182 -15.01 28.67 -32.58
CA THR A 182 -15.82 27.44 -32.68
C THR A 182 -15.62 26.65 -33.98
N LYS A 183 -15.06 27.28 -35.02
CA LYS A 183 -14.88 26.71 -36.36
C LYS A 183 -13.45 26.86 -36.88
N ILE A 184 -12.54 26.08 -36.32
CA ILE A 184 -11.13 25.99 -36.75
C ILE A 184 -10.94 24.73 -37.61
N PHE A 185 -10.27 24.86 -38.75
CA PHE A 185 -9.97 23.78 -39.69
C PHE A 185 -8.45 23.59 -39.83
N ARG A 186 -8.04 22.36 -40.11
CA ARG A 186 -6.64 22.03 -40.41
C ARG A 186 -6.24 22.58 -41.78
N LYS A 187 -5.04 23.15 -41.88
CA LYS A 187 -4.45 23.64 -43.13
C LYS A 187 -2.98 23.25 -43.19
N GLY A 188 -2.70 22.01 -43.63
CA GLY A 188 -1.34 21.46 -43.60
C GLY A 188 -0.81 21.32 -42.16
N GLU A 189 0.33 21.95 -41.88
CA GLU A 189 0.90 22.05 -40.53
C GLU A 189 0.31 23.20 -39.71
N ASP A 190 -0.51 24.05 -40.33
CA ASP A 190 -1.16 25.20 -39.73
C ASP A 190 -2.68 24.97 -39.57
N ALA A 191 -3.40 26.02 -39.21
CA ALA A 191 -4.86 26.02 -39.12
C ALA A 191 -5.45 27.30 -39.71
N GLU A 192 -6.77 27.33 -39.87
CA GLU A 192 -7.52 28.54 -40.18
C GLU A 192 -8.90 28.51 -39.52
N TYR A 193 -9.48 29.66 -39.22
CA TYR A 193 -10.82 29.74 -38.64
C TYR A 193 -11.75 30.66 -39.41
N THR A 194 -13.05 30.44 -39.26
CA THR A 194 -14.09 31.27 -39.86
C THR A 194 -15.11 31.71 -38.80
N GLU A 195 -15.59 32.95 -38.91
CA GLU A 195 -16.64 33.50 -38.04
C GLU A 195 -17.98 33.64 -38.78
N ASP A 196 -17.96 33.58 -40.12
CA ASP A 196 -19.09 33.88 -40.99
C ASP A 196 -19.57 32.65 -41.79
N ASN A 197 -19.33 31.47 -41.22
CA ASN A 197 -19.70 30.17 -41.78
C ASN A 197 -18.98 29.83 -43.10
N GLY A 198 -17.71 30.20 -43.21
CA GLY A 198 -16.83 29.77 -44.29
C GLY A 198 -16.78 30.74 -45.48
N LYS A 199 -17.23 31.98 -45.33
CA LYS A 199 -17.05 32.99 -46.38
C LYS A 199 -15.67 33.64 -46.28
N THR A 200 -15.16 33.85 -45.07
CA THR A 200 -13.79 34.27 -44.82
C THR A 200 -13.06 33.27 -43.92
N PHE A 201 -11.78 33.08 -44.21
CA PHE A 201 -10.87 32.27 -43.41
C PHE A 201 -9.70 33.11 -42.94
N HIS A 202 -9.41 33.01 -41.64
CA HIS A 202 -8.32 33.70 -40.97
C HIS A 202 -7.23 32.68 -40.64
N PHE A 203 -6.03 32.92 -41.16
CA PHE A 203 -4.88 32.02 -40.96
C PHE A 203 -4.42 31.99 -39.50
N LEU A 204 -4.06 30.80 -39.02
CA LEU A 204 -3.49 30.54 -37.71
C LEU A 204 -2.22 29.70 -37.86
N PRO A 205 -1.04 30.25 -37.52
CA PRO A 205 0.19 29.48 -37.50
C PRO A 205 0.09 28.22 -36.62
N GLY A 206 0.68 27.11 -37.05
CA GLY A 206 0.64 25.83 -36.33
C GLY A 206 1.21 25.89 -34.92
N GLN A 207 2.11 26.85 -34.68
CA GLN A 207 2.74 27.12 -33.39
C GLN A 207 1.86 27.93 -32.42
N THR A 208 0.72 28.47 -32.88
CA THR A 208 -0.22 29.21 -32.04
C THR A 208 -0.67 28.34 -30.87
N LEU A 209 -0.58 28.90 -29.66
CA LEU A 209 -0.99 28.22 -28.44
C LEU A 209 -2.50 28.28 -28.28
N VAL A 210 -3.08 27.14 -27.87
CA VAL A 210 -4.50 27.01 -27.59
C VAL A 210 -4.73 26.30 -26.26
N SER A 211 -5.85 26.63 -25.62
CA SER A 211 -6.35 25.92 -24.45
C SER A 211 -7.13 24.67 -24.86
N MET A 212 -6.81 23.56 -24.21
CA MET A 212 -7.55 22.29 -24.28
C MET A 212 -8.34 22.02 -22.99
N ASN A 213 -8.63 23.06 -22.20
CA ASN A 213 -9.21 22.96 -20.86
C ASN A 213 -8.36 22.20 -19.82
N LEU A 214 -7.03 22.13 -19.99
CA LEU A 214 -6.13 21.73 -18.91
C LEU A 214 -5.63 22.98 -18.15
N TRP A 215 -6.30 23.29 -17.05
CA TRP A 215 -6.03 24.47 -16.21
C TRP A 215 -5.59 24.06 -14.81
N GLY A 216 -4.77 24.87 -14.17
CA GLY A 216 -4.36 24.72 -12.78
C GLY A 216 -4.66 26.00 -12.01
N PHE A 217 -5.42 25.87 -10.93
CA PHE A 217 -5.93 26.98 -10.15
C PHE A 217 -5.55 26.87 -8.68
N GLN A 218 -5.39 28.02 -8.05
CA GLN A 218 -5.36 28.11 -6.58
C GLN A 218 -6.80 28.12 -6.06
N HIS A 219 -6.97 27.66 -4.83
CA HIS A 219 -8.29 27.45 -4.22
C HIS A 219 -9.16 28.72 -4.23
N GLY A 220 -8.57 29.90 -4.02
CA GLY A 220 -9.28 31.17 -3.95
C GLY A 220 -10.12 31.54 -5.18
N ILE A 221 -9.79 31.02 -6.38
CA ILE A 221 -10.54 31.32 -7.61
C ILE A 221 -11.97 30.77 -7.58
N LEU A 222 -12.25 29.75 -6.75
CA LEU A 222 -13.57 29.12 -6.68
C LEU A 222 -14.68 30.11 -6.32
N LYS A 223 -14.35 31.14 -5.52
CA LYS A 223 -15.28 32.24 -5.20
C LYS A 223 -15.69 33.01 -6.46
N SER A 224 -14.77 33.24 -7.39
CA SER A 224 -15.07 33.90 -8.67
C SER A 224 -15.99 33.02 -9.52
N PHE A 225 -15.73 31.71 -9.59
CA PHE A 225 -16.59 30.78 -10.32
C PHE A 225 -18.04 30.80 -9.81
N GLN A 226 -18.24 30.88 -8.49
CA GLN A 226 -19.56 30.95 -7.86
C GLN A 226 -20.22 32.33 -7.99
N HIS A 227 -19.52 33.41 -7.65
CA HIS A 227 -20.08 34.77 -7.66
C HIS A 227 -20.39 35.27 -9.07
N ASP A 228 -19.49 35.02 -10.04
CA ASP A 228 -19.67 35.52 -11.40
C ASP A 228 -20.81 34.81 -12.14
N PHE A 229 -21.27 33.65 -11.65
CA PHE A 229 -22.38 32.93 -12.27
C PHE A 229 -23.68 33.74 -12.19
N ALA A 230 -23.95 34.39 -11.05
CA ALA A 230 -25.12 35.27 -10.92
C ALA A 230 -25.07 36.43 -11.92
N SER A 231 -23.91 37.11 -12.02
CA SER A 231 -23.69 38.19 -13.00
C SER A 231 -23.87 37.70 -14.43
N PHE A 232 -23.33 36.53 -14.77
CA PHE A 232 -23.51 35.92 -16.09
C PHE A 232 -24.99 35.70 -16.43
N LEU A 233 -25.78 35.18 -15.48
CA LEU A 233 -27.21 34.94 -15.68
C LEU A 233 -27.95 36.26 -15.91
N MET A 234 -27.69 37.31 -15.10
CA MET A 234 -28.31 38.63 -15.30
C MET A 234 -28.08 39.20 -16.70
N GLU A 235 -26.88 39.01 -17.26
CA GLU A 235 -26.51 39.60 -18.55
C GLU A 235 -26.97 38.80 -19.78
N ASN A 236 -27.12 37.48 -19.64
CA ASN A 236 -27.23 36.58 -20.80
C ASN A 236 -28.51 35.74 -20.83
N LEU A 237 -29.19 35.58 -19.69
CA LEU A 237 -30.36 34.73 -19.60
C LEU A 237 -31.50 35.24 -20.50
N ASP A 238 -31.77 36.54 -20.50
CA ASP A 238 -32.83 37.13 -21.34
C ASP A 238 -32.48 37.10 -22.83
N LYS A 239 -31.18 37.14 -23.18
CA LYS A 239 -30.72 37.15 -24.57
C LYS A 239 -30.79 35.77 -25.21
N ASN A 240 -30.48 34.71 -24.45
CA ASN A 240 -30.43 33.35 -24.96
C ASN A 240 -30.75 32.33 -23.85
N PRO A 241 -32.00 32.28 -23.37
CA PRO A 241 -32.37 31.55 -22.16
C PRO A 241 -32.13 30.04 -22.26
N LEU A 242 -32.20 29.48 -23.47
CA LEU A 242 -32.07 28.04 -23.70
C LEU A 242 -30.64 27.59 -23.99
N LYS A 243 -29.73 28.50 -24.39
CA LYS A 243 -28.40 28.11 -24.91
C LYS A 243 -27.22 28.96 -24.42
N CYS A 244 -27.42 30.00 -23.60
CA CYS A 244 -26.30 30.75 -23.04
C CYS A 244 -25.37 29.82 -22.23
N GLU A 245 -24.06 29.99 -22.35
CA GLU A 245 -23.06 29.13 -21.70
C GLU A 245 -22.02 29.94 -20.91
N TYR A 246 -21.89 29.58 -19.63
CA TYR A 246 -20.91 30.03 -18.68
C TYR A 246 -19.65 29.16 -18.82
N ALA A 247 -18.73 29.60 -19.67
CA ALA A 247 -17.54 28.86 -20.06
C ALA A 247 -16.33 29.15 -19.15
N LEU A 248 -15.56 28.11 -18.83
CA LEU A 248 -14.36 28.18 -17.98
C LEU A 248 -13.40 29.31 -18.39
N PRO A 249 -12.97 29.46 -19.66
CA PRO A 249 -11.93 30.44 -20.00
C PRO A 249 -12.31 31.90 -19.76
N ALA A 250 -13.61 32.22 -19.69
CA ALA A 250 -14.08 33.59 -19.50
C ALA A 250 -13.71 34.17 -18.12
N ILE A 251 -13.57 33.31 -17.09
CA ILE A 251 -13.27 33.73 -15.72
C ILE A 251 -11.82 34.19 -15.56
N PRO A 252 -10.80 33.36 -15.86
CA PRO A 252 -9.42 33.83 -15.79
C PRO A 252 -9.19 35.01 -16.74
N ASP A 253 -9.79 35.03 -17.94
CA ASP A 253 -9.67 36.16 -18.87
C ASP A 253 -10.17 37.49 -18.29
N ARG A 254 -11.33 37.48 -17.63
CA ARG A 254 -11.87 38.64 -16.92
C ARG A 254 -10.93 39.08 -15.79
N LEU A 255 -10.47 38.15 -14.96
CA LEU A 255 -9.60 38.45 -13.83
C LEU A 255 -8.23 39.00 -14.27
N ILE A 256 -7.70 38.53 -15.40
CA ILE A 256 -6.49 39.09 -16.03
C ILE A 256 -6.74 40.54 -16.45
N ARG A 257 -7.84 40.83 -17.17
CA ARG A 257 -8.20 42.19 -17.58
C ARG A 257 -8.42 43.14 -16.41
N GLU A 258 -8.98 42.63 -15.31
CA GLU A 258 -9.17 43.36 -14.05
C GLU A 258 -7.88 43.47 -13.21
N LYS A 259 -6.76 42.87 -13.65
CA LYS A 259 -5.48 42.81 -12.94
C LYS A 259 -5.59 42.15 -11.55
N LYS A 260 -6.49 41.19 -11.40
CA LYS A 260 -6.76 40.43 -10.16
C LYS A 260 -6.13 39.05 -10.13
N ALA A 261 -5.71 38.54 -11.30
CA ALA A 261 -5.05 37.24 -11.43
C ALA A 261 -4.01 37.25 -12.56
N THR A 262 -3.06 36.34 -12.48
CA THR A 262 -2.12 35.99 -13.55
C THR A 262 -2.30 34.52 -13.92
N VAL A 263 -2.15 34.20 -15.20
CA VAL A 263 -2.18 32.81 -15.68
C VAL A 263 -0.89 32.53 -16.44
N ARG A 264 -0.05 31.66 -15.89
CA ARG A 264 1.14 31.17 -16.59
C ARG A 264 0.73 30.22 -17.71
N VAL A 265 1.24 30.44 -18.92
CA VAL A 265 1.05 29.53 -20.05
C VAL A 265 2.21 28.56 -20.07
N ILE A 266 1.93 27.28 -19.79
CA ILE A 266 2.94 26.22 -19.77
C ILE A 266 2.87 25.46 -21.10
N PRO A 267 3.81 25.69 -22.05
CA PRO A 267 3.74 25.05 -23.35
C PRO A 267 3.98 23.54 -23.28
N THR A 268 3.31 22.79 -24.15
CA THR A 268 3.53 21.34 -24.30
C THR A 268 3.64 20.93 -25.77
N GLU A 269 4.48 19.93 -26.01
CA GLU A 269 4.65 19.29 -27.33
C GLU A 269 3.81 18.01 -27.44
N GLU A 270 3.03 17.68 -26.42
CA GLU A 270 2.09 16.56 -26.47
C GLU A 270 1.11 16.74 -27.63
N LYS A 271 0.82 15.62 -28.31
CA LYS A 271 -0.30 15.57 -29.24
C LYS A 271 -1.57 15.32 -28.45
N TRP A 272 -2.52 16.23 -28.59
CA TRP A 272 -3.84 16.08 -28.01
C TRP A 272 -4.66 15.16 -28.92
N PHE A 273 -5.34 14.19 -28.31
CA PHE A 273 -6.28 13.34 -29.03
C PHE A 273 -7.62 13.41 -28.30
N GLY A 274 -8.68 13.75 -29.03
CA GLY A 274 -10.04 13.71 -28.52
C GLY A 274 -10.96 13.21 -29.62
N VAL A 275 -11.95 12.41 -29.26
CA VAL A 275 -12.87 11.82 -30.24
C VAL A 275 -13.92 12.87 -30.64
N THR A 276 -13.58 13.83 -31.49
CA THR A 276 -14.53 14.89 -31.87
C THR A 276 -15.65 14.34 -32.76
N TYR A 277 -15.31 13.38 -33.61
CA TYR A 277 -16.18 12.61 -34.48
C TYR A 277 -15.98 11.11 -34.26
N ALA A 278 -16.98 10.28 -34.57
CA ALA A 278 -16.85 8.82 -34.46
C ALA A 278 -15.67 8.27 -35.31
N ALA A 279 -15.39 8.91 -36.45
CA ALA A 279 -14.26 8.59 -37.33
C ALA A 279 -12.88 8.87 -36.70
N ASP A 280 -12.79 9.69 -35.64
CA ASP A 280 -11.52 9.96 -34.95
C ASP A 280 -11.10 8.78 -34.06
N LEU A 281 -12.01 7.86 -33.69
CA LEU A 281 -11.75 6.80 -32.72
C LEU A 281 -10.60 5.87 -33.14
N ASP A 282 -10.55 5.48 -34.42
CA ASP A 282 -9.48 4.62 -34.92
C ASP A 282 -8.10 5.29 -34.82
N SER A 283 -8.05 6.62 -35.06
CA SER A 283 -6.82 7.38 -34.91
C SER A 283 -6.33 7.41 -33.45
N VAL A 284 -7.26 7.51 -32.49
CA VAL A 284 -6.96 7.46 -31.05
C VAL A 284 -6.45 6.09 -30.64
N LYS A 285 -7.13 5.01 -31.07
CA LYS A 285 -6.70 3.62 -30.81
C LYS A 285 -5.28 3.38 -31.32
N GLN A 286 -4.99 3.79 -32.56
CA GLN A 286 -3.66 3.64 -33.14
C GLN A 286 -2.60 4.48 -32.40
N ALA A 287 -2.97 5.66 -31.88
CA ALA A 287 -2.07 6.45 -31.05
C ALA A 287 -1.75 5.77 -29.71
N VAL A 288 -2.74 5.20 -29.04
CA VAL A 288 -2.56 4.43 -27.79
C VAL A 288 -1.66 3.22 -28.01
N ILE A 289 -1.92 2.43 -29.06
CA ILE A 289 -1.10 1.26 -29.42
C ILE A 289 0.37 1.66 -29.61
N ARG A 290 0.64 2.72 -30.38
CA ARG A 290 2.01 3.21 -30.58
C ARG A 290 2.66 3.66 -29.27
N LYS A 291 1.91 4.31 -28.37
CA LYS A 291 2.44 4.73 -27.06
C LYS A 291 2.75 3.54 -26.16
N LYS A 292 1.93 2.47 -26.18
CA LYS A 292 2.22 1.20 -25.49
C LYS A 292 3.47 0.51 -26.05
N GLN A 293 3.57 0.40 -27.37
CA GLN A 293 4.75 -0.17 -28.06
C GLN A 293 6.04 0.62 -27.78
N ALA A 294 5.92 1.95 -27.61
CA ALA A 294 7.04 2.81 -27.21
C ALA A 294 7.36 2.76 -25.71
N GLY A 295 6.64 1.97 -24.90
CA GLY A 295 6.85 1.86 -23.46
C GLY A 295 6.39 3.07 -22.65
N ILE A 296 5.62 4.00 -23.25
CA ILE A 296 5.09 5.18 -22.54
C ILE A 296 3.98 4.76 -21.56
N TYR A 297 3.19 3.77 -21.95
CA TYR A 297 2.19 3.10 -21.12
C TYR A 297 2.46 1.60 -21.06
N PRO A 298 2.24 0.97 -19.90
CA PRO A 298 2.23 -0.49 -19.80
C PRO A 298 1.00 -1.08 -20.51
N GLU A 299 1.03 -2.40 -20.73
CA GLU A 299 -0.11 -3.16 -21.24
C GLU A 299 -1.32 -3.02 -20.31
N HIS A 300 -1.10 -3.21 -19.01
CA HIS A 300 -2.07 -2.95 -17.93
C HIS A 300 -1.67 -1.68 -17.16
N LEU A 301 -2.56 -0.69 -17.12
CA LEU A 301 -2.26 0.61 -16.48
C LEU A 301 -1.98 0.48 -14.97
N TRP A 302 -2.57 -0.49 -14.29
CA TRP A 302 -2.48 -0.59 -12.83
C TRP A 302 -1.87 -1.90 -12.38
N MET A 303 -0.92 -1.82 -11.44
CA MET A 303 -0.35 -3.00 -10.78
C MET A 303 -1.32 -3.54 -9.72
N LYS A 304 -1.21 -4.83 -9.40
CA LYS A 304 -2.04 -5.49 -8.38
C LYS A 304 -1.18 -6.04 -7.23
N PRO A 305 -1.67 -6.01 -5.98
CA PRO A 305 -2.98 -5.48 -5.57
C PRO A 305 -3.05 -3.94 -5.54
N ALA A 306 -4.26 -3.39 -5.71
CA ALA A 306 -4.50 -1.95 -5.78
C ALA A 306 -4.18 -1.22 -4.46
N ALA A 307 -4.26 -1.93 -3.33
CA ALA A 307 -3.85 -1.45 -2.01
C ALA A 307 -2.46 -0.77 -1.99
N ALA A 308 -1.52 -1.17 -2.86
CA ALA A 308 -0.21 -0.51 -2.96
C ALA A 308 -0.28 1.01 -3.23
N TYR A 309 -1.33 1.46 -3.93
CA TYR A 309 -1.54 2.86 -4.28
C TYR A 309 -2.17 3.68 -3.14
N HIS A 310 -2.56 3.05 -2.03
CA HIS A 310 -3.06 3.71 -0.82
C HIS A 310 -1.96 3.95 0.22
N PHE A 311 -0.69 3.73 -0.14
CA PHE A 311 0.46 4.08 0.69
C PHE A 311 1.28 5.20 0.03
N PRO A 312 1.93 6.08 0.81
CA PRO A 312 2.79 7.16 0.32
C PRO A 312 4.15 6.63 -0.16
N LEU A 313 4.13 5.79 -1.21
CA LEU A 313 5.34 5.24 -1.79
C LEU A 313 6.14 6.33 -2.51
N ASP A 314 7.47 6.24 -2.41
CA ASP A 314 8.39 7.09 -3.16
C ASP A 314 8.38 6.70 -4.66
N GLY A 315 7.50 7.33 -5.43
CA GLY A 315 7.29 7.05 -6.84
C GLY A 315 6.21 6.00 -7.11
N ALA A 316 5.79 5.91 -8.37
CA ALA A 316 4.72 4.99 -8.78
C ALA A 316 5.22 3.53 -8.79
N PRO A 317 4.40 2.54 -8.40
CA PRO A 317 4.74 1.13 -8.56
C PRO A 317 5.03 0.76 -10.01
N VAL A 318 6.20 0.16 -10.28
CA VAL A 318 6.58 -0.39 -11.60
C VAL A 318 6.56 -1.91 -11.64
N SER A 319 6.70 -2.57 -10.47
CA SER A 319 6.47 -4.00 -10.33
C SER A 319 5.89 -4.32 -8.96
N ILE A 320 4.97 -5.28 -8.93
CA ILE A 320 4.45 -5.89 -7.72
C ILE A 320 4.39 -7.39 -7.96
N GLY A 321 5.23 -8.15 -7.27
CA GLY A 321 5.36 -9.60 -7.42
C GLY A 321 5.34 -10.32 -6.08
N LEU A 322 4.85 -11.55 -6.06
CA LEU A 322 4.93 -12.40 -4.86
C LEU A 322 6.38 -12.52 -4.39
N TYR A 323 6.60 -12.46 -3.08
CA TYR A 323 7.93 -12.44 -2.48
C TYR A 323 7.98 -13.26 -1.19
N GLY A 324 9.09 -13.98 -1.00
CA GLY A 324 9.36 -14.78 0.19
C GLY A 324 8.66 -16.15 0.21
N GLU A 325 8.88 -16.88 1.30
CA GLU A 325 8.37 -18.26 1.51
C GLU A 325 7.36 -18.36 2.67
N GLY A 326 6.87 -17.23 3.17
CA GLY A 326 5.93 -17.18 4.31
C GLY A 326 4.64 -17.97 4.05
N HIS A 327 4.07 -18.55 5.12
CA HIS A 327 2.92 -19.46 5.03
C HIS A 327 1.59 -18.85 5.50
N ILE A 328 1.62 -17.68 6.15
CA ILE A 328 0.43 -17.06 6.74
C ILE A 328 -0.09 -15.92 5.86
N ASN A 329 0.66 -14.81 5.78
CA ASN A 329 0.29 -13.65 4.97
C ASN A 329 0.73 -13.82 3.51
N THR A 330 0.05 -13.14 2.59
CA THR A 330 0.54 -13.03 1.21
C THR A 330 1.46 -11.83 1.09
N THR A 331 2.72 -12.07 0.76
CA THR A 331 3.76 -11.03 0.73
C THR A 331 4.13 -10.69 -0.71
N TYR A 332 4.23 -9.40 -1.00
CA TYR A 332 4.61 -8.84 -2.29
C TYR A 332 5.83 -7.92 -2.14
N LEU A 333 6.76 -8.00 -3.08
CA LEU A 333 7.79 -6.99 -3.27
C LEU A 333 7.29 -5.95 -4.25
N VAL A 334 7.26 -4.69 -3.81
CA VAL A 334 6.92 -3.52 -4.64
C VAL A 334 8.20 -2.79 -4.98
N THR A 335 8.44 -2.56 -6.28
CA THR A 335 9.51 -1.67 -6.75
C THR A 335 8.86 -0.44 -7.40
N THR A 336 9.37 0.74 -7.08
CA THR A 336 8.83 2.01 -7.62
C THR A 336 9.71 2.60 -8.73
N THR A 337 9.21 3.63 -9.39
CA THR A 337 9.97 4.42 -10.38
C THR A 337 11.21 5.10 -9.81
N SER A 338 11.27 5.37 -8.50
CA SER A 338 12.48 5.91 -7.86
C SER A 338 13.57 4.85 -7.65
N GLY A 339 13.24 3.57 -7.86
CA GLY A 339 14.09 2.43 -7.53
C GLY A 339 13.95 1.97 -6.07
N LYS A 340 13.20 2.69 -5.23
CA LYS A 340 12.93 2.28 -3.86
C LYS A 340 12.02 1.05 -3.82
N ARG A 341 12.24 0.19 -2.84
CA ARG A 341 11.52 -1.07 -2.66
C ARG A 341 10.78 -1.12 -1.33
N TYR A 342 9.66 -1.84 -1.35
CA TYR A 342 8.77 -2.01 -0.20
C TYR A 342 8.26 -3.44 -0.11
N ILE A 343 7.93 -3.87 1.10
CA ILE A 343 7.22 -5.11 1.37
C ILE A 343 5.74 -4.77 1.63
N LEU A 344 4.87 -5.14 0.70
CA LEU A 344 3.42 -5.06 0.85
C LEU A 344 2.90 -6.43 1.30
N GLN A 345 2.11 -6.48 2.36
CA GLN A 345 1.53 -7.73 2.84
C GLN A 345 0.01 -7.64 2.89
N LYS A 346 -0.66 -8.63 2.30
CA LYS A 346 -2.06 -8.92 2.59
C LYS A 346 -2.13 -9.79 3.84
N ILE A 347 -2.71 -9.25 4.90
CA ILE A 347 -2.84 -9.91 6.20
C ILE A 347 -3.95 -10.95 6.13
N LYS A 348 -3.70 -12.14 6.69
CA LYS A 348 -4.68 -13.24 6.72
C LYS A 348 -5.67 -13.05 7.87
N ASP A 349 -6.75 -12.33 7.60
CA ASP A 349 -7.87 -12.04 8.51
C ASP A 349 -8.67 -13.27 8.99
N THR A 350 -8.47 -14.44 8.36
CA THR A 350 -8.97 -15.72 8.86
C THR A 350 -8.14 -16.32 10.01
N VAL A 351 -6.91 -15.83 10.21
CA VAL A 351 -6.01 -16.26 11.29
C VAL A 351 -5.92 -15.18 12.38
N PHE A 352 -5.90 -13.91 11.99
CA PHE A 352 -5.69 -12.79 12.90
C PHE A 352 -6.91 -11.87 12.97
N ASP A 353 -7.20 -11.39 14.19
CA ASP A 353 -7.99 -10.17 14.36
C ASP A 353 -7.10 -8.97 14.03
N VAL A 354 -7.33 -8.36 12.87
CA VAL A 354 -6.36 -7.44 12.25
C VAL A 354 -6.20 -6.12 13.01
N PRO A 355 -7.26 -5.41 13.47
CA PRO A 355 -7.07 -4.15 14.17
C PRO A 355 -6.23 -4.30 15.46
N PRO A 356 -6.50 -5.25 16.38
CA PRO A 356 -5.62 -5.48 17.55
C PRO A 356 -4.20 -5.91 17.18
N LEU A 357 -4.05 -6.76 16.15
CA LEU A 357 -2.74 -7.15 15.62
C LEU A 357 -1.91 -5.93 15.17
N MET A 358 -2.52 -5.03 14.39
CA MET A 358 -1.82 -3.86 13.88
C MET A 358 -1.52 -2.85 14.98
N GLU A 359 -2.38 -2.72 15.99
CA GLU A 359 -2.08 -1.93 17.19
C GLU A 359 -0.83 -2.44 17.92
N ASN A 360 -0.71 -3.76 18.12
CA ASN A 360 0.49 -4.37 18.69
C ASN A 360 1.74 -4.03 17.87
N ILE A 361 1.70 -4.30 16.56
CA ILE A 361 2.84 -4.11 15.65
C ILE A 361 3.28 -2.65 15.61
N GLU A 362 2.33 -1.73 15.45
CA GLU A 362 2.61 -0.30 15.42
C GLU A 362 3.32 0.14 16.69
N ARG A 363 2.81 -0.26 17.86
CA ARG A 363 3.38 0.14 19.16
C ARG A 363 4.75 -0.47 19.40
N VAL A 364 4.95 -1.73 19.04
CA VAL A 364 6.24 -2.42 19.11
C VAL A 364 7.27 -1.73 18.23
N ILE A 365 6.94 -1.45 16.95
CA ILE A 365 7.85 -0.79 16.01
C ILE A 365 8.16 0.64 16.46
N ARG A 366 7.15 1.45 16.79
CA ARG A 366 7.37 2.84 17.21
C ARG A 366 8.21 2.91 18.50
N LEU A 367 8.00 2.01 19.46
CA LEU A 367 8.83 1.94 20.67
C LEU A 367 10.26 1.47 20.34
N ALA A 368 10.41 0.42 19.54
CA ALA A 368 11.73 -0.09 19.14
C ALA A 368 12.56 0.99 18.45
N GLN A 369 11.96 1.74 17.52
CA GLN A 369 12.62 2.87 16.85
C GLN A 369 13.02 3.98 17.84
N LYS A 370 12.15 4.33 18.80
CA LYS A 370 12.44 5.32 19.84
C LYS A 370 13.60 4.88 20.74
N ASN A 371 13.58 3.63 21.21
CA ASN A 371 14.61 3.07 22.08
C ASN A 371 15.94 2.88 21.35
N ALA A 372 15.91 2.46 20.08
CA ALA A 372 17.10 2.31 19.25
C ALA A 372 17.81 3.66 19.02
N LYS A 373 17.06 4.74 18.74
CA LYS A 373 17.63 6.10 18.63
C LYS A 373 18.35 6.52 19.91
N LYS A 374 17.71 6.35 21.07
CA LYS A 374 18.31 6.68 22.36
C LYS A 374 19.61 5.90 22.63
N GLN A 375 19.64 4.61 22.32
CA GLN A 375 20.84 3.78 22.52
C GLN A 375 21.98 4.12 21.56
N ALA A 376 21.67 4.49 20.31
CA ALA A 376 22.67 4.91 19.33
C ALA A 376 23.40 6.19 19.78
N ASP A 377 22.65 7.15 20.33
CA ASP A 377 23.21 8.40 20.86
C ASP A 377 24.09 8.18 22.11
N GLU A 378 23.76 7.21 22.95
CA GLU A 378 24.49 6.92 24.20
C GLU A 378 25.75 6.07 23.98
N THR A 379 25.76 5.15 23.01
CA THR A 379 26.79 4.11 22.89
C THR A 379 27.58 4.15 21.57
N GLY A 380 27.11 4.88 20.55
CA GLY A 380 27.70 4.92 19.20
C GLY A 380 27.70 3.58 18.46
N LYS A 381 27.14 2.50 19.04
CA LYS A 381 27.10 1.14 18.49
C LYS A 381 25.65 0.68 18.41
N MET A 382 25.00 0.93 17.27
CA MET A 382 23.79 0.20 16.94
C MET A 382 24.18 -1.09 16.21
N GLN A 383 23.84 -2.27 16.75
CA GLN A 383 24.03 -3.52 16.02
C GLN A 383 22.76 -3.97 15.29
N ILE A 384 21.56 -3.75 15.87
CA ILE A 384 20.30 -4.34 15.37
C ILE A 384 19.19 -3.27 15.40
N GLY A 385 18.61 -2.98 14.23
CA GLY A 385 17.55 -1.99 14.02
C GLY A 385 16.14 -2.57 14.11
N SER A 386 15.15 -1.74 13.77
CA SER A 386 13.72 -2.08 13.71
C SER A 386 13.22 -1.97 12.28
N LEU A 387 12.15 -2.70 11.96
CA LEU A 387 11.34 -2.46 10.77
C LEU A 387 10.82 -1.02 10.74
N ASN A 388 10.54 -0.53 9.53
CA ASN A 388 9.83 0.73 9.31
C ASN A 388 8.47 0.45 8.68
N LEU A 389 7.40 0.70 9.46
CA LEU A 389 6.01 0.59 9.02
C LEU A 389 5.59 1.89 8.34
N ILE A 390 4.97 1.77 7.18
CA ILE A 390 4.50 2.90 6.39
C ILE A 390 3.00 3.05 6.62
N ASP A 391 2.61 4.19 7.21
CA ASP A 391 1.22 4.56 7.36
C ASP A 391 0.60 4.80 5.96
N ASP A 392 -0.69 4.51 5.80
CA ASP A 392 -1.43 4.74 4.57
C ASP A 392 -1.66 6.25 4.32
N LEU A 393 -2.33 6.61 3.22
CA LEU A 393 -2.60 8.01 2.88
C LEU A 393 -3.50 8.73 3.90
N ASP A 394 -4.24 8.00 4.73
CA ASP A 394 -5.09 8.52 5.80
C ASP A 394 -4.38 8.55 7.17
N GLY A 395 -3.13 8.08 7.23
CA GLY A 395 -2.32 8.03 8.46
C GLY A 395 -2.58 6.81 9.34
N CYS A 396 -3.25 5.77 8.83
CA CYS A 396 -3.45 4.50 9.52
C CYS A 396 -2.30 3.53 9.25
N SER A 397 -1.94 2.70 10.23
CA SER A 397 -0.84 1.72 10.11
C SER A 397 -1.13 0.56 9.15
N TYR A 398 -2.36 0.48 8.62
CA TYR A 398 -2.80 -0.47 7.61
C TYR A 398 -3.96 0.13 6.80
N TYR A 399 -4.13 -0.38 5.59
CA TYR A 399 -5.23 -0.05 4.69
C TYR A 399 -6.19 -1.24 4.57
N ARG A 400 -7.49 -0.97 4.41
CA ARG A 400 -8.52 -2.00 4.22
C ARG A 400 -9.37 -1.68 3.00
N ASP A 401 -9.53 -2.67 2.13
CA ASP A 401 -10.47 -2.64 1.01
C ASP A 401 -11.42 -3.85 1.02
N GLU A 402 -12.23 -3.98 -0.04
CA GLU A 402 -13.12 -5.12 -0.27
C GLU A 402 -12.42 -6.49 -0.34
N THR A 403 -11.12 -6.51 -0.58
CA THR A 403 -10.33 -7.73 -0.75
C THR A 403 -9.62 -8.16 0.53
N GLY A 404 -9.43 -7.26 1.51
CA GLY A 404 -8.89 -7.58 2.83
C GLY A 404 -8.08 -6.44 3.44
N TYR A 405 -7.12 -6.81 4.27
CA TYR A 405 -6.27 -5.87 5.02
C TYR A 405 -4.84 -5.89 4.50
N TYR A 406 -4.23 -4.72 4.40
CA TYR A 406 -2.91 -4.52 3.81
C TYR A 406 -2.04 -3.64 4.68
N ARG A 407 -0.75 -3.97 4.77
CA ARG A 407 0.27 -3.14 5.42
C ARG A 407 1.52 -3.06 4.57
N VAL A 408 2.32 -1.99 4.74
CA VAL A 408 3.57 -1.78 4.01
C VAL A 408 4.73 -1.55 4.97
N TYR A 409 5.86 -2.21 4.70
CA TYR A 409 7.14 -1.91 5.31
C TYR A 409 8.14 -1.42 4.26
N ASP A 410 9.14 -0.63 4.67
CA ASP A 410 10.33 -0.45 3.83
C ASP A 410 11.02 -1.80 3.59
N TYR A 411 11.52 -2.02 2.37
CA TYR A 411 12.40 -3.14 2.10
C TYR A 411 13.77 -2.88 2.74
N VAL A 412 14.26 -3.81 3.56
CA VAL A 412 15.56 -3.65 4.24
C VAL A 412 16.69 -4.03 3.29
N GLU A 413 17.28 -3.00 2.68
CA GLU A 413 18.34 -3.11 1.68
C GLU A 413 19.61 -3.81 2.18
N GLY A 414 20.27 -4.58 1.29
CA GLY A 414 21.54 -5.26 1.58
C GLY A 414 21.43 -6.37 2.62
N THR A 415 20.26 -7.01 2.72
CA THR A 415 20.01 -8.10 3.67
C THR A 415 19.67 -9.41 2.98
N ILE A 416 19.90 -10.50 3.71
CA ILE A 416 19.52 -11.87 3.36
C ILE A 416 18.71 -12.48 4.51
N CYS A 417 17.89 -13.46 4.16
CA CYS A 417 17.11 -14.27 5.09
C CYS A 417 17.48 -15.73 4.85
N LEU A 418 17.96 -16.43 5.89
CA LEU A 418 18.38 -17.82 5.81
C LEU A 418 17.26 -18.75 6.27
N GLN A 419 17.01 -19.82 5.54
CA GLN A 419 16.05 -20.85 5.97
C GLN A 419 16.62 -21.76 7.06
N ALA A 420 17.94 -21.90 7.15
CA ALA A 420 18.63 -22.66 8.18
C ALA A 420 20.03 -22.06 8.41
N PRO A 421 20.62 -22.20 9.61
CA PRO A 421 21.97 -21.68 9.86
C PRO A 421 22.98 -22.44 9.00
N GLU A 422 23.74 -21.70 8.19
CA GLU A 422 24.82 -22.25 7.36
C GLU A 422 26.13 -22.36 8.16
N SER A 423 26.24 -21.56 9.22
CA SER A 423 27.36 -21.55 10.16
C SER A 423 26.90 -21.32 11.60
N ASN A 424 27.80 -21.59 12.55
CA ASN A 424 27.58 -21.28 13.95
C ASN A 424 27.44 -19.78 14.22
N ASP A 425 28.10 -18.93 13.43
CA ASP A 425 27.97 -17.48 13.57
C ASP A 425 26.58 -17.00 13.16
N ASP A 426 25.96 -17.57 12.12
CA ASP A 426 24.58 -17.21 11.73
C ASP A 426 23.59 -17.45 12.87
N PHE A 427 23.76 -18.57 13.58
CA PHE A 427 22.91 -18.89 14.73
C PHE A 427 23.21 -17.98 15.94
N TYR A 428 24.48 -17.58 16.13
CA TYR A 428 24.84 -16.55 17.10
C TYR A 428 24.17 -15.21 16.80
N GLN A 429 24.17 -14.78 15.53
CA GLN A 429 23.56 -13.52 15.11
C GLN A 429 22.03 -13.55 15.28
N SER A 430 21.39 -14.70 15.05
CA SER A 430 19.97 -14.88 15.38
C SER A 430 19.69 -14.70 16.87
N ALA A 431 20.53 -15.31 17.72
CA ALA A 431 20.42 -15.15 19.16
C ALA A 431 20.62 -13.70 19.61
N ALA A 432 21.59 -13.01 19.01
CA ALA A 432 21.83 -11.59 19.23
C ALA A 432 20.59 -10.75 18.84
N ALA A 433 19.93 -11.06 17.72
CA ALA A 433 18.71 -10.39 17.27
C ALA A 433 17.55 -10.52 18.25
N PHE A 434 17.21 -11.74 18.66
CA PHE A 434 16.11 -11.96 19.59
C PHE A 434 16.43 -11.47 21.01
N GLY A 435 17.69 -11.59 21.45
CA GLY A 435 18.15 -10.98 22.70
C GLY A 435 18.00 -9.46 22.67
N ALA A 436 18.49 -8.80 21.62
CA ALA A 436 18.35 -7.36 21.45
C ALA A 436 16.89 -6.92 21.36
N PHE A 437 16.03 -7.70 20.70
CA PHE A 437 14.58 -7.46 20.66
C PHE A 437 13.97 -7.44 22.06
N GLN A 438 14.24 -8.48 22.87
CA GLN A 438 13.82 -8.53 24.28
C GLN A 438 14.30 -7.31 25.07
N LYS A 439 15.53 -6.85 24.81
CA LYS A 439 16.10 -5.68 25.47
C LYS A 439 15.45 -4.37 25.03
N LEU A 440 15.15 -4.22 23.74
CA LEU A 440 14.42 -3.06 23.22
C LEU A 440 13.02 -2.96 23.84
N MET A 441 12.39 -4.10 24.14
CA MET A 441 11.05 -4.19 24.71
C MET A 441 11.01 -4.22 26.24
N GLN A 442 12.15 -4.19 26.95
CA GLN A 442 12.21 -4.42 28.40
C GLN A 442 11.35 -3.46 29.26
N ASN A 443 11.03 -2.27 28.73
CA ASN A 443 10.21 -1.24 29.40
C ASN A 443 8.82 -1.07 28.75
N PHE A 444 8.42 -1.98 27.87
CA PHE A 444 7.09 -1.93 27.25
C PHE A 444 6.03 -2.39 28.27
N PRO A 445 4.90 -1.68 28.42
CA PRO A 445 3.78 -2.10 29.27
C PRO A 445 3.07 -3.31 28.65
N VAL A 446 3.49 -4.52 29.04
CA VAL A 446 3.11 -5.78 28.37
C VAL A 446 1.60 -6.03 28.41
N GLU A 447 0.93 -5.60 29.46
CA GLU A 447 -0.53 -5.65 29.66
C GLU A 447 -1.32 -4.85 28.61
N GLU A 448 -0.67 -3.92 27.92
CA GLU A 448 -1.30 -3.17 26.85
C GLU A 448 -1.21 -3.91 25.50
N LEU A 449 -0.50 -5.04 25.37
CA LEU A 449 -0.52 -5.86 24.14
C LEU A 449 -1.68 -6.85 24.13
N HIS A 450 -2.29 -7.00 22.97
CA HIS A 450 -3.30 -8.02 22.70
C HIS A 450 -2.65 -9.39 22.45
N GLU A 451 -3.36 -10.48 22.76
CA GLU A 451 -2.96 -11.82 22.26
C GLU A 451 -3.36 -11.94 20.79
N SER A 452 -2.38 -11.81 19.88
CA SER A 452 -2.62 -11.91 18.43
C SER A 452 -3.24 -13.25 18.02
N ILE A 453 -2.85 -14.33 18.72
CA ILE A 453 -3.45 -15.65 18.62
C ILE A 453 -3.74 -16.12 20.05
N PRO A 454 -5.00 -16.20 20.47
CA PRO A 454 -5.36 -16.66 21.81
C PRO A 454 -4.77 -18.03 22.13
N ASP A 455 -4.25 -18.19 23.35
CA ASP A 455 -3.69 -19.47 23.83
C ASP A 455 -2.53 -20.02 22.98
N PHE A 456 -1.76 -19.16 22.29
CA PHE A 456 -0.77 -19.60 21.32
C PHE A 456 0.25 -20.60 21.90
N HIS A 457 0.92 -20.23 22.99
CA HIS A 457 1.83 -21.06 23.78
C HIS A 457 1.24 -21.49 25.13
N ASN A 458 -0.09 -21.63 25.20
CA ASN A 458 -0.74 -22.27 26.33
C ASN A 458 -0.66 -23.78 26.15
N THR A 459 0.48 -24.37 26.52
CA THR A 459 0.75 -25.80 26.34
C THR A 459 -0.30 -26.68 27.03
N VAL A 460 -0.86 -26.25 28.18
CA VAL A 460 -1.95 -26.96 28.85
C VAL A 460 -3.20 -27.04 27.98
N ASN A 461 -3.56 -25.94 27.32
CA ASN A 461 -4.68 -25.93 26.37
C ASN A 461 -4.37 -26.75 25.11
N ARG A 462 -3.12 -26.75 24.62
CA ARG A 462 -2.71 -27.62 23.49
C ARG A 462 -2.90 -29.10 23.81
N TYR A 463 -2.56 -29.53 25.02
CA TYR A 463 -2.82 -30.91 25.47
C TYR A 463 -4.31 -31.23 25.65
N ARG A 464 -5.12 -30.27 26.10
CA ARG A 464 -6.59 -30.43 26.14
C ARG A 464 -7.12 -30.74 24.74
N ILE A 465 -6.77 -29.92 23.74
CA ILE A 465 -7.18 -30.12 22.34
C ILE A 465 -6.67 -31.47 21.81
N PHE A 466 -5.41 -31.81 22.09
CA PHE A 466 -4.83 -33.08 21.68
C PHE A 466 -5.63 -34.28 22.21
N ARG A 467 -6.00 -34.30 23.50
CA ARG A 467 -6.82 -35.37 24.07
C ARG A 467 -8.20 -35.46 23.44
N GLU A 468 -8.84 -34.33 23.18
CA GLU A 468 -10.13 -34.28 22.49
C GLU A 468 -10.03 -34.87 21.09
N THR A 469 -8.98 -34.51 20.33
CA THR A 469 -8.74 -35.05 18.99
C THR A 469 -8.43 -36.54 19.01
N VAL A 470 -7.59 -37.02 19.94
CA VAL A 470 -7.29 -38.46 20.11
C VAL A 470 -8.57 -39.23 20.46
N SER A 471 -9.44 -38.68 21.32
CA SER A 471 -10.70 -39.32 21.68
C SER A 471 -11.70 -39.35 20.54
N ARG A 472 -11.73 -38.32 19.69
CA ARG A 472 -12.62 -38.24 18.53
C ARG A 472 -12.14 -39.12 17.37
N ASP A 473 -10.82 -39.22 17.21
CA ASP A 473 -10.11 -39.93 16.13
C ASP A 473 -10.81 -39.85 14.77
N PRO A 474 -11.00 -38.62 14.22
CA PRO A 474 -11.93 -38.39 13.11
C PRO A 474 -11.55 -39.16 11.83
N LEU A 475 -10.29 -39.58 11.69
CA LEU A 475 -9.80 -40.34 10.55
C LEU A 475 -9.37 -41.78 10.89
N GLY A 476 -9.59 -42.26 12.12
CA GLY A 476 -9.15 -43.59 12.53
C GLY A 476 -7.63 -43.77 12.57
N ARG A 477 -6.87 -42.68 12.72
CA ARG A 477 -5.40 -42.66 12.63
C ARG A 477 -4.75 -42.99 13.98
N ALA A 478 -5.45 -42.81 15.11
CA ALA A 478 -4.86 -42.92 16.44
C ALA A 478 -4.26 -44.31 16.74
N ALA A 479 -4.89 -45.39 16.26
CA ALA A 479 -4.39 -46.75 16.44
C ALA A 479 -2.99 -46.97 15.84
N GLY A 480 -2.66 -46.26 14.75
CA GLY A 480 -1.37 -46.37 14.06
C GLY A 480 -0.23 -45.57 14.70
N VAL A 481 -0.51 -44.75 15.71
CA VAL A 481 0.46 -43.81 16.32
C VAL A 481 0.41 -43.84 17.86
N SER A 482 0.10 -45.02 18.42
CA SER A 482 -0.09 -45.19 19.87
C SER A 482 1.17 -44.92 20.69
N GLU A 483 2.36 -45.12 20.13
CA GLU A 483 3.64 -44.81 20.78
C GLU A 483 3.86 -43.30 20.88
N GLU A 484 3.58 -42.57 19.81
CA GLU A 484 3.65 -41.10 19.75
C GLU A 484 2.62 -40.46 20.69
N ILE A 485 1.40 -41.00 20.74
CA ILE A 485 0.37 -40.54 21.69
C ILE A 485 0.83 -40.75 23.14
N ARG A 486 1.36 -41.93 23.46
CA ARG A 486 1.88 -42.23 24.80
C ARG A 486 3.04 -41.32 25.17
N PHE A 487 3.98 -41.12 24.25
CA PHE A 487 5.13 -40.25 24.45
C PHE A 487 4.71 -38.84 24.88
N ALA A 488 3.71 -38.28 24.21
CA ALA A 488 3.14 -36.98 24.56
C ALA A 488 2.46 -37.01 25.94
N LEU A 489 1.52 -37.93 26.16
CA LEU A 489 0.73 -37.98 27.40
C LEU A 489 1.58 -38.22 28.66
N ASP A 490 2.63 -39.05 28.56
CA ASP A 490 3.57 -39.30 29.67
C ASP A 490 4.28 -38.01 30.14
N ARG A 491 4.37 -37.00 29.27
CA ARG A 491 5.04 -35.71 29.52
C ARG A 491 4.09 -34.54 29.75
N GLU A 492 2.77 -34.75 29.68
CA GLU A 492 1.76 -33.69 29.84
C GLU A 492 1.95 -32.86 31.12
N LYS A 493 2.21 -33.55 32.26
CA LYS A 493 2.39 -32.87 33.56
C LYS A 493 3.57 -31.90 33.53
N GLY A 494 4.67 -32.28 32.89
CA GLY A 494 5.87 -31.44 32.76
C GLY A 494 5.68 -30.32 31.74
N ALA A 495 4.95 -30.58 30.65
CA ALA A 495 4.64 -29.61 29.61
C ALA A 495 3.90 -28.36 30.14
N GLY A 496 3.09 -28.51 31.20
CA GLY A 496 2.39 -27.40 31.84
C GLY A 496 3.22 -26.54 32.80
N GLU A 497 4.50 -26.83 33.02
CA GLU A 497 5.27 -26.19 34.08
C GLU A 497 5.47 -24.68 33.89
N LEU A 498 5.85 -24.22 32.69
CA LEU A 498 5.99 -22.79 32.40
C LEU A 498 4.67 -22.03 32.59
N CYS A 499 3.54 -22.65 32.21
CA CYS A 499 2.22 -22.08 32.45
C CYS A 499 1.95 -21.90 33.94
N ARG A 500 2.29 -22.90 34.78
CA ARG A 500 2.14 -22.83 36.24
C ARG A 500 3.05 -21.77 36.87
N LEU A 501 4.30 -21.70 36.44
CA LEU A 501 5.27 -20.70 36.92
C LEU A 501 4.89 -19.26 36.52
N ARG A 502 4.20 -19.09 35.38
CA ARG A 502 3.57 -17.82 35.03
C ARG A 502 2.38 -17.51 35.95
N GLN A 503 1.46 -18.46 36.09
CA GLN A 503 0.21 -18.27 36.85
C GLN A 503 0.45 -17.96 38.32
N ASN A 504 1.51 -18.51 38.93
CA ASN A 504 1.86 -18.24 40.32
C ASN A 504 2.78 -17.01 40.50
N GLY A 505 3.10 -16.28 39.42
CA GLY A 505 3.93 -15.08 39.46
C GLY A 505 5.44 -15.30 39.59
N THR A 506 5.93 -16.54 39.48
CA THR A 506 7.38 -16.85 39.56
C THR A 506 8.13 -16.35 38.34
N LEU A 507 7.54 -16.46 37.14
CA LEU A 507 8.11 -15.93 35.90
C LEU A 507 7.38 -14.65 35.48
N PRO A 508 8.12 -13.57 35.15
CA PRO A 508 7.52 -12.33 34.69
C PRO A 508 6.96 -12.48 33.27
N LEU A 509 5.88 -11.77 33.00
CA LEU A 509 5.38 -11.60 31.65
C LEU A 509 6.26 -10.59 30.90
N ARG A 510 6.62 -10.91 29.66
CA ARG A 510 7.40 -10.04 28.76
C ARG A 510 6.69 -9.90 27.42
N VAL A 511 7.07 -8.88 26.68
CA VAL A 511 6.83 -8.85 25.24
C VAL A 511 7.72 -9.93 24.61
N THR A 512 7.12 -10.91 23.95
CA THR A 512 7.84 -12.00 23.29
C THR A 512 7.50 -12.04 21.82
N HIS A 513 8.41 -12.55 21.00
CA HIS A 513 8.22 -12.70 19.56
C HIS A 513 7.31 -13.89 19.22
N ASN A 514 7.45 -14.98 19.98
CA ASN A 514 6.72 -16.24 19.89
C ASN A 514 6.91 -17.05 18.59
N ASP A 515 7.66 -16.54 17.60
CA ASP A 515 8.12 -17.32 16.43
C ASP A 515 9.60 -17.01 16.12
N THR A 516 10.52 -17.56 16.91
CA THR A 516 11.93 -17.16 16.92
C THR A 516 12.83 -18.00 16.01
N LYS A 517 12.29 -18.38 14.85
CA LYS A 517 13.05 -19.08 13.81
C LYS A 517 14.08 -18.13 13.17
N LEU A 518 15.20 -18.70 12.71
CA LEU A 518 16.28 -17.93 12.06
C LEU A 518 15.79 -17.14 10.84
N ASN A 519 14.82 -17.66 10.09
CA ASN A 519 14.27 -16.98 8.91
C ASN A 519 13.42 -15.74 9.27
N ASN A 520 13.15 -15.49 10.55
CA ASN A 520 12.59 -14.24 11.06
C ASN A 520 13.67 -13.22 11.47
N VAL A 521 14.93 -13.45 11.10
CA VAL A 521 16.04 -12.51 11.29
C VAL A 521 16.64 -12.14 9.93
N LEU A 522 16.67 -10.84 9.65
CA LEU A 522 17.42 -10.32 8.50
C LEU A 522 18.88 -10.15 8.89
N LEU A 523 19.78 -10.75 8.11
CA LEU A 523 21.23 -10.63 8.25
C LEU A 523 21.77 -9.70 7.16
N ASP A 524 22.82 -8.97 7.48
CA ASP A 524 23.57 -8.20 6.50
C ASP A 524 24.23 -9.15 5.47
N GLU A 525 24.00 -8.91 4.18
CA GLU A 525 24.45 -9.82 3.11
C GLU A 525 25.97 -10.04 3.11
N LYS A 526 26.74 -9.02 3.49
CA LYS A 526 28.21 -9.06 3.43
C LYS A 526 28.84 -9.52 4.72
N THR A 527 28.35 -8.99 5.85
CA THR A 527 28.96 -9.21 7.17
C THR A 527 28.29 -10.31 7.96
N ARG A 528 27.13 -10.80 7.52
CA ARG A 528 26.26 -11.77 8.23
C ARG A 528 25.75 -11.31 9.59
N LYS A 529 26.04 -10.07 10.00
CA LYS A 529 25.54 -9.50 11.26
C LYS A 529 24.04 -9.32 11.22
N ALA A 530 23.36 -9.60 12.34
CA ALA A 530 21.94 -9.36 12.45
C ALA A 530 21.59 -7.89 12.25
N ARG A 531 20.52 -7.62 11.49
CA ARG A 531 20.06 -6.27 11.14
C ARG A 531 18.72 -5.94 11.77
N CYS A 532 17.75 -6.85 11.76
CA CYS A 532 16.50 -6.69 12.51
C CYS A 532 15.75 -8.02 12.58
N VAL A 533 14.80 -8.09 13.51
CA VAL A 533 13.79 -9.14 13.59
C VAL A 533 12.58 -8.74 12.74
N ILE A 534 12.00 -9.69 12.03
CA ILE A 534 10.82 -9.54 11.18
C ILE A 534 9.72 -10.52 11.63
N ASP A 535 8.56 -10.47 10.98
CA ASP A 535 7.40 -11.31 11.29
C ASP A 535 6.83 -11.09 12.71
N LEU A 536 6.49 -9.84 12.99
CA LEU A 536 6.03 -9.39 14.31
C LEU A 536 4.58 -9.79 14.64
N ASP A 537 3.96 -10.68 13.86
CA ASP A 537 2.53 -10.98 13.97
C ASP A 537 2.17 -11.69 15.27
N THR A 538 3.09 -12.50 15.77
CA THR A 538 2.93 -13.20 17.04
C THR A 538 3.60 -12.45 18.19
N VAL A 539 3.97 -11.17 18.02
CA VAL A 539 4.45 -10.35 19.13
C VAL A 539 3.30 -10.04 20.07
N MET A 540 3.37 -10.60 21.27
CA MET A 540 2.32 -10.52 22.29
C MET A 540 2.91 -10.87 23.68
N PRO A 541 2.12 -10.82 24.76
CA PRO A 541 2.59 -11.22 26.08
C PRO A 541 2.99 -12.70 26.16
N GLY A 542 4.16 -12.98 26.72
CA GLY A 542 4.65 -14.34 26.91
C GLY A 542 5.83 -14.42 27.88
N LEU A 543 6.56 -15.53 27.83
CA LEU A 543 7.73 -15.79 28.67
C LEU A 543 8.99 -15.80 27.82
N ALA A 544 10.10 -15.24 28.32
CA ALA A 544 11.40 -15.31 27.63
C ALA A 544 11.82 -16.76 27.30
N ALA A 545 11.37 -17.74 28.08
CA ALA A 545 11.59 -19.16 27.84
C ALA A 545 10.88 -19.69 26.57
N TYR A 546 9.80 -19.05 26.11
CA TYR A 546 9.13 -19.41 24.85
C TYR A 546 9.99 -19.01 23.65
N ASP A 547 10.42 -17.75 23.60
CA ASP A 547 11.31 -17.23 22.54
C ASP A 547 12.64 -18.00 22.52
N PHE A 548 13.24 -18.25 23.67
CA PHE A 548 14.46 -19.05 23.76
C PHE A 548 14.21 -20.49 23.27
N GLY A 549 13.13 -21.10 23.73
CA GLY A 549 12.82 -22.50 23.45
C GLY A 549 12.52 -22.78 21.99
N ASP A 550 11.73 -21.92 21.33
CA ASP A 550 11.38 -22.10 19.91
C ASP A 550 12.59 -21.91 18.99
N ALA A 551 13.50 -20.98 19.32
CA ALA A 551 14.75 -20.80 18.59
C ALA A 551 15.67 -22.02 18.70
N ILE A 552 15.79 -22.61 19.90
CA ILE A 552 16.57 -23.82 20.13
C ILE A 552 15.95 -25.03 19.41
N ARG A 553 14.62 -25.20 19.52
CA ARG A 553 13.87 -26.27 18.84
C ARG A 553 14.21 -26.34 17.36
N PHE A 554 14.30 -25.17 16.71
CA PHE A 554 14.59 -25.07 15.30
C PHE A 554 16.11 -25.12 14.99
N GLY A 555 16.90 -24.26 15.63
CA GLY A 555 18.29 -24.02 15.21
C GLY A 555 19.33 -24.96 15.82
N ALA A 556 19.05 -25.59 16.96
CA ALA A 556 19.95 -26.57 17.58
C ALA A 556 19.65 -28.02 17.15
N ALA A 557 18.63 -28.23 16.33
CA ALA A 557 18.37 -29.52 15.69
C ALA A 557 19.40 -29.82 14.59
N THR A 558 19.85 -31.08 14.50
CA THR A 558 20.84 -31.52 13.49
C THR A 558 20.22 -32.00 12.17
N ALA A 559 18.89 -32.02 12.07
CA ALA A 559 18.16 -32.43 10.88
C ALA A 559 16.95 -31.53 10.63
N ALA A 560 16.33 -31.66 9.45
CA ALA A 560 15.12 -30.94 9.10
C ALA A 560 13.94 -31.34 9.97
N GLU A 561 12.96 -30.44 10.12
CA GLU A 561 11.77 -30.65 10.95
C GLU A 561 10.94 -31.86 10.53
N ASP A 562 10.98 -32.28 9.26
CA ASP A 562 10.24 -33.43 8.75
C ASP A 562 11.14 -34.60 8.28
N GLU A 563 12.36 -34.69 8.81
CA GLU A 563 13.31 -35.78 8.55
C GLU A 563 12.72 -37.15 8.93
N ARG A 564 12.77 -38.10 7.99
CA ARG A 564 12.28 -39.47 8.19
C ARG A 564 13.30 -40.36 8.89
N ASN A 565 14.58 -40.11 8.68
CA ASN A 565 15.64 -40.82 9.38
C ASN A 565 15.93 -40.18 10.75
N LEU A 566 15.18 -40.61 11.77
CA LEU A 566 15.29 -40.09 13.14
C LEU A 566 16.68 -40.28 13.78
N SER A 567 17.56 -41.12 13.24
CA SER A 567 18.93 -41.23 13.73
C SER A 567 19.76 -39.96 13.48
N ARG A 568 19.32 -39.12 12.54
CA ARG A 568 19.95 -37.83 12.21
C ARG A 568 19.46 -36.69 13.10
N MET A 569 18.40 -36.89 13.87
CA MET A 569 17.81 -35.88 14.74
C MET A 569 18.39 -35.99 16.15
N THR A 570 19.30 -35.08 16.49
CA THR A 570 19.92 -34.92 17.79
C THR A 570 19.94 -33.44 18.21
N LEU A 571 20.27 -33.19 19.48
CA LEU A 571 20.56 -31.84 19.96
C LEU A 571 22.05 -31.54 19.73
N ASP A 572 22.35 -30.45 19.03
CA ASP A 572 23.71 -29.91 18.95
C ASP A 572 23.96 -28.98 20.16
N LEU A 573 24.72 -29.49 21.14
CA LEU A 573 25.05 -28.76 22.36
C LEU A 573 25.93 -27.53 22.13
N GLU A 574 26.72 -27.51 21.05
CA GLU A 574 27.53 -26.34 20.72
C GLU A 574 26.63 -25.24 20.16
N ARG A 575 25.69 -25.57 19.26
CA ARG A 575 24.68 -24.61 18.81
C ARG A 575 23.81 -24.11 19.97
N PHE A 576 23.43 -24.98 20.91
CA PHE A 576 22.73 -24.59 22.12
C PHE A 576 23.54 -23.56 22.95
N ARG A 577 24.84 -23.82 23.15
CA ARG A 577 25.75 -22.88 23.84
C ARG A 577 25.87 -21.55 23.11
N ILE A 578 26.06 -21.58 21.79
CA ILE A 578 26.19 -20.38 20.95
C ILE A 578 24.95 -19.51 21.07
N PHE A 579 23.76 -20.11 20.93
CA PHE A 579 22.52 -19.36 21.06
C PHE A 579 22.34 -18.79 22.46
N THR A 580 22.59 -19.60 23.49
CA THR A 580 22.55 -19.16 24.89
C THR A 580 23.45 -17.96 25.14
N ARG A 581 24.68 -18.00 24.61
CA ARG A 581 25.63 -16.90 24.70
C ARG A 581 25.08 -15.61 24.09
N GLY A 582 24.64 -15.65 22.83
CA GLY A 582 24.14 -14.46 22.14
C GLY A 582 22.87 -13.91 22.78
N TYR A 583 21.93 -14.78 23.14
CA TYR A 583 20.67 -14.37 23.75
C TYR A 583 20.86 -13.68 25.11
N LEU A 584 21.77 -14.20 25.94
CA LEU A 584 22.13 -13.57 27.21
C LEU A 584 22.93 -12.27 27.01
N GLU A 585 23.92 -12.27 26.11
CA GLU A 585 24.80 -11.10 25.86
C GLU A 585 24.00 -9.87 25.40
N TYR A 586 23.07 -10.05 24.46
CA TYR A 586 22.26 -8.98 23.88
C TYR A 586 20.92 -8.76 24.59
N GLY A 587 20.49 -9.73 25.40
CA GLY A 587 19.26 -9.69 26.19
C GLY A 587 19.24 -8.65 27.32
N PRO A 588 18.05 -8.39 27.89
CA PRO A 588 17.90 -7.61 29.11
C PRO A 588 18.50 -8.36 30.31
N ASP A 589 18.39 -7.77 31.49
CA ASP A 589 18.72 -8.48 32.72
C ASP A 589 17.56 -9.40 33.10
N PHE A 590 17.62 -10.63 32.55
CA PHE A 590 16.75 -11.72 32.94
C PHE A 590 16.92 -12.03 34.42
N SER A 591 15.81 -12.36 35.09
CA SER A 591 15.84 -12.85 36.46
C SER A 591 16.48 -14.25 36.53
N GLU A 592 16.98 -14.62 37.70
CA GLU A 592 17.56 -15.95 37.92
C GLU A 592 16.57 -17.07 37.55
N LYS A 593 15.28 -16.90 37.88
CA LYS A 593 14.24 -17.89 37.54
C LYS A 593 14.00 -18.01 36.04
N GLU A 594 14.10 -16.93 35.28
CA GLU A 594 14.01 -17.03 33.83
C GLU A 594 15.18 -17.83 33.25
N ILE A 595 16.40 -17.51 33.68
CA ILE A 595 17.62 -18.17 33.21
C ILE A 595 17.58 -19.67 33.54
N GLU A 596 17.17 -20.05 34.77
CA GLU A 596 16.99 -21.45 35.16
C GLU A 596 16.00 -22.21 34.27
N THR A 597 15.01 -21.52 33.70
CA THR A 597 13.95 -22.13 32.89
C THR A 597 14.25 -22.20 31.40
N PHE A 598 15.36 -21.65 30.90
CA PHE A 598 15.70 -21.71 29.48
C PHE A 598 15.85 -23.14 28.91
N PRO A 599 16.54 -24.09 29.58
CA PRO A 599 16.55 -25.49 29.14
C PRO A 599 15.15 -26.12 29.11
N LEU A 600 14.31 -25.77 30.10
CA LEU A 600 12.93 -26.24 30.16
C LEU A 600 12.07 -25.64 29.04
N GLY A 601 12.30 -24.37 28.68
CA GLY A 601 11.72 -23.71 27.51
C GLY A 601 11.99 -24.48 26.22
N ALA A 602 13.24 -24.87 25.97
CA ALA A 602 13.59 -25.68 24.80
C ALA A 602 12.81 -27.01 24.73
N ILE A 603 12.71 -27.73 25.84
CA ILE A 603 11.94 -28.99 25.92
C ILE A 603 10.45 -28.75 25.66
N ILE A 604 9.85 -27.78 26.37
CA ILE A 604 8.40 -27.54 26.31
C ILE A 604 7.99 -27.01 24.95
N MET A 605 8.74 -26.08 24.35
CA MET A 605 8.44 -25.56 23.02
C MET A 605 8.55 -26.63 21.94
N THR A 606 9.56 -27.51 22.04
CA THR A 606 9.70 -28.68 21.15
C THR A 606 8.53 -29.65 21.32
N LEU A 607 8.17 -29.96 22.56
CA LEU A 607 7.07 -30.87 22.87
C LEU A 607 5.71 -30.32 22.44
N GLU A 608 5.43 -29.04 22.71
CA GLU A 608 4.20 -28.36 22.27
C GLU A 608 4.06 -28.42 20.75
N CYS A 609 5.13 -28.11 20.02
CA CYS A 609 5.14 -28.17 18.56
C CYS A 609 4.88 -29.60 18.06
N GLY A 610 5.53 -30.61 18.64
CA GLY A 610 5.29 -32.02 18.32
C GLY A 610 3.85 -32.46 18.58
N VAL A 611 3.26 -32.03 19.70
CA VAL A 611 1.85 -32.30 20.03
C VAL A 611 0.92 -31.63 19.03
N ARG A 612 1.22 -30.39 18.60
CA ARG A 612 0.42 -29.69 17.57
C ARG A 612 0.48 -30.43 16.22
N PHE A 613 1.66 -30.89 15.80
CA PHE A 613 1.78 -31.70 14.57
C PHE A 613 1.03 -33.03 14.66
N LEU A 614 1.14 -33.74 15.78
CA LEU A 614 0.42 -35.01 15.96
C LEU A 614 -1.09 -34.79 16.01
N THR A 615 -1.55 -33.73 16.69
CA THR A 615 -2.96 -33.34 16.71
C THR A 615 -3.47 -33.08 15.31
N ASP A 616 -2.74 -32.30 14.51
CA ASP A 616 -3.15 -31.97 13.15
C ASP A 616 -3.15 -33.20 12.24
N TYR A 617 -2.15 -34.09 12.36
CA TYR A 617 -2.17 -35.38 11.68
C TYR A 617 -3.42 -36.21 12.02
N LEU A 618 -3.83 -36.26 13.29
CA LEU A 618 -5.04 -36.98 13.70
C LEU A 618 -6.32 -36.28 13.19
N ASP A 619 -6.31 -34.95 13.06
CA ASP A 619 -7.47 -34.16 12.60
C ASP A 619 -7.57 -34.01 11.07
N GLY A 620 -6.60 -34.56 10.34
CA GLY A 620 -6.60 -34.58 8.88
C GLY A 620 -5.84 -33.45 8.20
N ASP A 621 -4.75 -32.99 8.81
CA ASP A 621 -3.76 -32.08 8.23
C ASP A 621 -4.38 -30.74 7.78
N ARG A 622 -5.19 -30.13 8.65
CA ARG A 622 -6.00 -28.95 8.36
C ARG A 622 -5.31 -27.65 8.74
N TYR A 623 -4.42 -27.70 9.72
CA TYR A 623 -3.74 -26.52 10.28
C TYR A 623 -2.41 -26.25 9.58
N PHE A 624 -1.53 -27.26 9.49
CA PHE A 624 -0.22 -27.13 8.86
C PHE A 624 -0.29 -27.62 7.42
N ALA A 625 0.23 -26.81 6.50
CA ALA A 625 0.37 -27.22 5.11
C ALA A 625 1.29 -28.45 5.00
N ILE A 626 0.83 -29.43 4.21
CA ILE A 626 1.59 -30.63 3.85
C ILE A 626 1.87 -30.65 2.35
N ARG A 627 3.05 -31.17 1.98
CA ARG A 627 3.47 -31.42 0.60
C ARG A 627 3.44 -32.91 0.25
N ARG A 628 3.19 -33.76 1.25
CA ARG A 628 3.17 -35.23 1.14
C ARG A 628 2.36 -35.83 2.28
N ASP A 629 1.80 -37.01 2.03
CA ASP A 629 1.08 -37.76 3.05
C ASP A 629 2.00 -38.11 4.23
N GLY A 630 1.43 -38.03 5.45
CA GLY A 630 2.15 -38.34 6.70
C GLY A 630 3.22 -37.32 7.09
N GLN A 631 3.33 -36.17 6.42
CA GLN A 631 4.37 -35.18 6.76
C GLN A 631 4.26 -34.66 8.19
N ASN A 632 3.04 -34.38 8.68
CA ASN A 632 2.85 -33.94 10.07
C ASN A 632 3.20 -35.04 11.08
N LEU A 633 2.98 -36.31 10.77
CA LEU A 633 3.44 -37.40 11.63
C LEU A 633 4.97 -37.47 11.70
N ASP A 634 5.65 -37.35 10.56
CA ASP A 634 7.12 -37.29 10.53
C ASP A 634 7.63 -36.08 11.32
N ARG A 635 6.99 -34.91 11.19
CA ARG A 635 7.28 -33.73 12.01
C ARG A 635 7.11 -33.99 13.50
N ALA A 636 6.00 -34.59 13.92
CA ALA A 636 5.78 -34.94 15.32
C ALA A 636 6.89 -35.86 15.86
N ARG A 637 7.29 -36.86 15.08
CA ARG A 637 8.36 -37.81 15.45
C ARG A 637 9.72 -37.14 15.59
N THR A 638 10.08 -36.21 14.72
CA THR A 638 11.34 -35.47 14.88
C THR A 638 11.34 -34.63 16.15
N GLN A 639 10.23 -33.95 16.47
CA GLN A 639 10.11 -33.16 17.69
C GLN A 639 10.21 -34.05 18.94
N PHE A 640 9.53 -35.19 18.97
CA PHE A 640 9.61 -36.13 20.09
C PHE A 640 10.99 -36.76 20.25
N LYS A 641 11.66 -37.06 19.13
CA LYS A 641 13.06 -37.50 19.15
C LYS A 641 13.96 -36.42 19.74
N LEU A 642 13.80 -35.16 19.32
CA LEU A 642 14.57 -34.04 19.85
C LEU A 642 14.31 -33.80 21.34
N VAL A 643 13.06 -33.87 21.81
CA VAL A 643 12.71 -33.83 23.25
C VAL A 643 13.47 -34.93 24.01
N SER A 644 13.49 -36.15 23.50
CA SER A 644 14.21 -37.26 24.15
C SER A 644 15.72 -37.00 24.25
N GLU A 645 16.31 -36.34 23.25
CA GLU A 645 17.73 -35.98 23.26
C GLU A 645 18.01 -34.81 24.22
N MET A 646 17.12 -33.81 24.29
CA MET A 646 17.21 -32.73 25.27
C MET A 646 17.09 -33.24 26.71
N GLU A 647 16.21 -34.20 26.98
CA GLU A 647 16.07 -34.83 28.30
C GLU A 647 17.33 -35.58 28.71
N LYS A 648 18.00 -36.28 27.78
CA LYS A 648 19.28 -36.95 28.05
C LYS A 648 20.41 -35.96 28.37
N HIS A 649 20.38 -34.77 27.76
CA HIS A 649 21.40 -33.75 27.89
C HIS A 649 21.01 -32.58 28.82
N LEU A 650 19.98 -32.76 29.65
CA LEU A 650 19.39 -31.67 30.43
C LEU A 650 20.39 -31.07 31.43
N ASP A 651 21.23 -31.90 32.04
CA ASP A 651 22.24 -31.42 32.99
C ASP A 651 23.36 -30.65 32.29
N GLU A 652 23.77 -31.08 31.09
CA GLU A 652 24.69 -30.31 30.25
C GLU A 652 24.10 -28.98 29.81
N MET A 653 22.83 -28.95 29.39
CA MET A 653 22.13 -27.71 29.02
C MET A 653 22.08 -26.73 30.19
N ARG A 654 21.74 -27.20 31.39
CA ARG A 654 21.73 -26.38 32.62
C ARG A 654 23.12 -25.82 32.94
N ARG A 655 24.15 -26.65 32.84
CA ARG A 655 25.54 -26.23 33.05
C ARG A 655 25.95 -25.16 32.05
N ILE A 656 25.65 -25.35 30.76
CA ILE A 656 25.95 -24.38 29.70
C ILE A 656 25.31 -23.02 30.00
N VAL A 657 24.04 -23.00 30.39
CA VAL A 657 23.33 -21.76 30.74
C VAL A 657 24.00 -21.03 31.90
N ARG A 658 24.36 -21.74 32.97
CA ARG A 658 25.06 -21.13 34.11
C ARG A 658 26.46 -20.62 33.73
N GLU A 659 27.23 -21.37 32.94
CA GLU A 659 28.54 -20.94 32.47
C GLU A 659 28.47 -19.65 31.62
N GLU A 660 27.50 -19.55 30.71
CA GLU A 660 27.35 -18.35 29.86
C GLU A 660 26.77 -17.16 30.65
N GLU A 661 25.94 -17.41 31.67
CA GLU A 661 25.49 -16.39 32.63
C GLU A 661 26.69 -15.83 33.44
N ASP A 662 27.53 -16.69 34.00
CA ASP A 662 28.73 -16.30 34.75
C ASP A 662 29.72 -15.54 33.86
N ARG A 663 29.89 -15.97 32.60
CA ARG A 663 30.70 -15.28 31.59
C ARG A 663 30.19 -13.85 31.37
N ARG A 664 28.89 -13.67 31.14
CA ARG A 664 28.26 -12.36 30.95
C ARG A 664 28.44 -11.45 32.17
N ASN A 665 28.21 -11.99 33.36
CA ASN A 665 28.36 -11.24 34.61
C ASN A 665 29.80 -10.79 34.84
N SER A 666 30.78 -11.60 34.44
CA SER A 666 32.20 -11.25 34.52
C SER A 666 32.62 -10.17 33.52
N GLN A 667 31.96 -10.06 32.37
CA GLN A 667 32.23 -9.01 31.37
C GLN A 667 31.60 -7.64 31.72
N LYS A 668 30.59 -7.62 32.60
CA LYS A 668 29.93 -6.39 33.06
C LYS A 668 30.63 -5.74 34.26
N ARG A 669 31.42 -6.50 35.01
CA ARG A 669 32.25 -6.03 36.13
C ARG A 669 33.57 -5.50 35.61
#